data_AF-A0A9E7GZN2-F1
#
_entry.id   AF-A0A9E7GZN2-F1
#
_cell.length_a   1.000
_cell.length_b   1.000
_cell.length_c   1.000
_cell.angle_alpha   90.00
_cell.angle_beta   90.00
_cell.angle_gamma   90.00
#
_symmetry.space_group_name_H-M   'P 1'
#
loop_
_entity.id
_entity.type
_entity.pdbx_description
1 polymer ?
#
loop_
_entity_poly.entity_id
_entity_poly.type
_entity_poly.pdbx_seq_one_letter_code
_entity_poly.pdbx_strand_id
1 'polypeptide(L)'
;MEVENKHIIIKHAIDGLPTESDFELRSTPLVLSVAQGSKEVVVKNLFLSIDPYQLNRMKTSSSSQKTFAAAARIQPGQASFLLIIVVRWRIDAYGVGKVVVSGNEEFERDDVVAGLLAWEEYTVIRPGTTLTKVDPNEFPLSYHASILGPSGLTAYAGFHDICKPKKGEKVFVSTASGSVGSLVGQYAKLSGCYVVGCAGSKAKVDLLKEKLGFDDAFNYKEEPDLKSALRRYFPEGIDIYFDNVGSAMLDAAVANMNLFGRVAVCGAISEYADAGKRAAIDMVDVIYKRITLRGFLAFDHLHLHAGFISSTSDHLRHGRMRAVEDISTGLESVPSAFAGLFRGDNVGKKLVRLPTLARGLLVTRIPTPSCEVTPSTVVLARELAAPPPSRAGSPSAGFERAPPLSIVRNSLLHHPTEARQSITTRSPEYTRDPDTPFLSRFGSLAQVTDSDSGPSEPKAAGGAQSKAGGWWTMETKQPSPPPPPLLQQLRRRKWVVPLLACFFISSLLISAFVFSSSSPFFAASSLSRQALLLLSFSQIPSPGGDEPHFVESKLRLPPPSGASARPVPRLAYLISGSAGDGDSIRRTLRALYHPANQYVLHLDLEASAAERLELATVIRGDPVYTRFGNVRVVARANLVTYRGPTMVSNTLHAAAILLKEGGEWDWFINLSASDYPLITQDDLLYTLSSLPRDLNFIEHTSDIGWKEYHRARPLIIDPGLYSMHKTDLFWVTEKRSVPTAFKLFTGSAWMMLSHQFIEFCLWGWDNLPRTVLMYYANFLSSPEGYFHTVICNVPEFRNTTVNHDLHFISWDNPPKQHPHFLTLDDFTRMVDSNAPFARKFGRDDPVLDKIDEALLGRDRDGFVPSAWCDAMKTNTSDDPHYTVQTVTELRPGAGAQRLNALITDLLSADGFDEKHCI
;
A
#
# COMPACT_ATOMS: atom_id res chain seq x y z
N MET A 1 -19.05 23.00 -25.79
CA MET A 1 -20.43 23.45 -25.44
C MET A 1 -20.36 24.08 -24.07
N GLU A 2 -20.93 25.26 -23.87
CA GLU A 2 -20.98 25.88 -22.54
C GLU A 2 -22.26 25.45 -21.81
N VAL A 3 -22.16 25.18 -20.51
CA VAL A 3 -23.29 24.82 -19.64
C VAL A 3 -23.18 25.58 -18.33
N GLU A 4 -24.31 25.86 -17.68
CA GLU A 4 -24.29 26.22 -16.26
C GLU A 4 -23.87 25.02 -15.40
N ASN A 5 -22.99 25.26 -14.44
CA ASN A 5 -22.59 24.30 -13.42
C ASN A 5 -22.92 24.87 -12.03
N LYS A 6 -24.00 24.37 -11.43
CA LYS A 6 -24.34 24.71 -10.05
C LYS A 6 -23.38 24.02 -9.08
N HIS A 7 -23.02 24.72 -8.00
CA HIS A 7 -22.12 24.24 -6.97
C HIS A 7 -22.43 24.85 -5.60
N ILE A 8 -22.10 24.12 -4.54
CA ILE A 8 -22.22 24.56 -3.15
C ILE A 8 -20.86 25.08 -2.66
N ILE A 9 -20.87 26.22 -1.97
CA ILE A 9 -19.72 26.76 -1.24
C ILE A 9 -20.06 26.97 0.25
N ILE A 10 -19.04 27.11 1.08
CA ILE A 10 -19.16 27.68 2.43
C ILE A 10 -19.04 29.20 2.39
N LYS A 11 -19.89 29.91 3.13
CA LYS A 11 -19.84 31.38 3.28
C LYS A 11 -18.80 31.83 4.30
N HIS A 12 -18.60 31.03 5.34
CA HIS A 12 -17.64 31.25 6.43
C HIS A 12 -17.14 29.90 6.96
N ALA A 13 -16.16 29.93 7.87
CA ALA A 13 -15.66 28.71 8.49
C ALA A 13 -16.63 28.20 9.56
N ILE A 14 -16.83 26.88 9.64
CA ILE A 14 -17.84 26.25 10.50
C ILE A 14 -17.12 25.55 11.66
N ASP A 15 -17.01 26.21 12.81
CA ASP A 15 -16.32 25.67 14.00
C ASP A 15 -17.26 24.91 14.97
N GLY A 16 -18.57 25.04 14.81
CA GLY A 16 -19.60 24.36 15.61
C GLY A 16 -20.47 23.37 14.79
N LEU A 17 -21.75 23.24 15.16
CA LEU A 17 -22.72 22.48 14.38
C LEU A 17 -23.04 23.20 13.06
N PRO A 18 -22.97 22.52 11.89
CA PRO A 18 -23.32 23.14 10.61
C PRO A 18 -24.82 23.39 10.48
N THR A 19 -25.17 24.50 9.85
CA THR A 19 -26.52 24.94 9.51
C THR A 19 -26.64 25.20 8.02
N GLU A 20 -27.87 25.21 7.49
CA GLU A 20 -28.11 25.49 6.07
C GLU A 20 -27.66 26.90 5.65
N SER A 21 -27.72 27.87 6.58
CA SER A 21 -27.26 29.24 6.37
C SER A 21 -25.76 29.37 6.09
N ASP A 22 -24.95 28.40 6.51
CA ASP A 22 -23.48 28.43 6.35
C ASP A 22 -23.06 28.20 4.89
N PHE A 23 -23.97 27.68 4.08
CA PHE A 23 -23.74 27.31 2.69
C PHE A 23 -24.42 28.28 1.71
N GLU A 24 -23.89 28.34 0.49
CA GLU A 24 -24.46 29.09 -0.62
C GLU A 24 -24.48 28.22 -1.88
N LEU A 25 -25.61 28.20 -2.59
CA LEU A 25 -25.72 27.62 -3.93
C LEU A 25 -25.36 28.71 -4.94
N ARG A 26 -24.37 28.45 -5.79
CA ARG A 26 -23.97 29.33 -6.91
C ARG A 26 -24.06 28.59 -8.24
N SER A 27 -24.15 29.36 -9.32
CA SER A 27 -24.00 28.85 -10.69
C SER A 27 -22.83 29.58 -11.35
N THR A 28 -22.03 28.85 -12.12
CA THR A 28 -20.94 29.40 -12.95
C THR A 28 -20.93 28.70 -14.30
N PRO A 29 -20.61 29.40 -15.39
CA PRO A 29 -20.43 28.75 -16.69
C PRO A 29 -19.26 27.76 -16.66
N LEU A 30 -19.43 26.63 -17.33
CA LEU A 30 -18.42 25.61 -17.56
C LEU A 30 -18.41 25.24 -19.04
N VAL A 31 -17.23 25.30 -19.67
CA VAL A 31 -17.07 24.81 -21.04
C VAL A 31 -16.83 23.30 -21.00
N LEU A 32 -17.74 22.53 -21.58
CA LEU A 32 -17.59 21.10 -21.86
C LEU A 32 -16.64 20.93 -23.06
N SER A 33 -15.34 21.10 -22.79
CA SER A 33 -14.21 20.79 -23.66
C SER A 33 -12.94 20.69 -22.80
N VAL A 34 -12.04 19.78 -23.13
CA VAL A 34 -10.69 19.73 -22.57
C VAL A 34 -9.70 20.34 -23.56
N ALA A 35 -8.59 20.89 -23.07
CA ALA A 35 -7.52 21.37 -23.97
C ALA A 35 -6.87 20.19 -24.71
N GLN A 36 -6.44 20.40 -25.96
CA GLN A 36 -5.77 19.37 -26.75
C GLN A 36 -4.47 18.93 -26.05
N GLY A 37 -4.32 17.63 -25.81
CA GLY A 37 -3.21 17.05 -25.03
C GLY A 37 -3.39 17.11 -23.50
N SER A 38 -4.47 17.70 -22.97
CA SER A 38 -4.81 17.61 -21.55
C SER A 38 -5.36 16.23 -21.20
N LYS A 39 -4.88 15.62 -20.11
CA LYS A 39 -5.45 14.38 -19.53
C LYS A 39 -6.58 14.65 -18.52
N GLU A 40 -7.26 15.80 -18.62
CA GLU A 40 -8.44 16.11 -17.81
C GLU A 40 -9.68 15.32 -18.25
N VAL A 41 -10.59 15.07 -17.31
CA VAL A 41 -11.87 14.38 -17.54
C VAL A 41 -12.99 15.21 -16.92
N VAL A 42 -14.01 15.57 -17.71
CA VAL A 42 -15.20 16.28 -17.24
C VAL A 42 -16.30 15.27 -16.96
N VAL A 43 -16.64 15.12 -15.68
CA VAL A 43 -17.64 14.18 -15.18
C VAL A 43 -18.91 14.95 -14.80
N LYS A 44 -20.08 14.51 -15.28
CA LYS A 44 -21.37 14.92 -14.74
C LYS A 44 -21.68 14.08 -13.50
N ASN A 45 -21.89 14.73 -12.37
CA ASN A 45 -22.11 14.06 -11.10
C ASN A 45 -23.55 13.52 -11.04
N LEU A 46 -23.72 12.29 -10.54
CA LEU A 46 -25.02 11.59 -10.44
C LEU A 46 -25.41 11.31 -8.98
N PHE A 47 -24.44 10.89 -8.17
CA PHE A 47 -24.61 10.68 -6.72
C PHE A 47 -23.41 11.28 -5.99
N LEU A 48 -23.69 12.05 -4.94
CA LEU A 48 -22.69 12.64 -4.06
C LEU A 48 -22.81 12.08 -2.64
N SER A 49 -21.66 11.74 -2.08
CA SER A 49 -21.52 11.33 -0.68
C SER A 49 -21.57 12.55 0.26
N ILE A 50 -22.26 12.39 1.39
CA ILE A 50 -22.33 13.38 2.47
C ILE A 50 -21.75 12.72 3.72
N ASP A 51 -20.56 13.15 4.17
CA ASP A 51 -19.76 12.45 5.18
C ASP A 51 -19.32 13.33 6.35
N PRO A 52 -19.25 12.79 7.61
CA PRO A 52 -18.96 13.61 8.79
C PRO A 52 -17.59 14.29 8.78
N TYR A 53 -16.59 13.67 8.14
CA TYR A 53 -15.22 14.19 8.11
C TYR A 53 -15.11 15.55 7.41
N GLN A 54 -16.06 15.87 6.50
CA GLN A 54 -16.05 17.11 5.73
C GLN A 54 -16.17 18.35 6.63
N LEU A 55 -16.82 18.25 7.81
CA LEU A 55 -16.91 19.37 8.76
C LEU A 55 -15.52 19.81 9.25
N ASN A 56 -14.63 18.86 9.55
CA ASN A 56 -13.27 19.19 10.00
C ASN A 56 -12.42 19.88 8.90
N ARG A 57 -12.82 19.80 7.63
CA ARG A 57 -12.23 20.58 6.53
C ARG A 57 -12.79 22.02 6.47
N MET A 58 -14.03 22.25 6.93
CA MET A 58 -14.71 23.54 6.91
C MET A 58 -14.38 24.43 8.12
N LYS A 59 -13.78 23.86 9.18
CA LYS A 59 -13.32 24.57 10.39
C LYS A 59 -12.24 25.63 10.13
N THR A 60 -12.17 26.61 11.03
CA THR A 60 -11.06 27.57 11.10
C THR A 60 -9.74 26.87 11.41
N SER A 61 -9.77 25.86 12.28
CA SER A 61 -8.62 25.02 12.58
C SER A 61 -9.08 23.62 13.01
N SER A 62 -8.40 22.59 12.51
CA SER A 62 -8.53 21.22 12.99
C SER A 62 -7.18 20.52 12.90
N SER A 63 -6.86 19.65 13.86
CA SER A 63 -5.64 18.82 13.83
C SER A 63 -5.56 17.98 12.54
N SER A 64 -6.69 17.51 12.04
CA SER A 64 -6.79 16.74 10.78
C SER A 64 -6.29 17.49 9.54
N GLN A 65 -6.35 18.84 9.53
CA GLN A 65 -6.07 19.63 8.32
C GLN A 65 -4.60 19.58 7.88
N LYS A 66 -3.71 19.04 8.72
CA LYS A 66 -2.27 18.89 8.46
C LYS A 66 -1.84 17.43 8.27
N THR A 67 -2.73 16.45 8.44
CA THR A 67 -2.34 15.03 8.49
C THR A 67 -2.40 14.32 7.14
N PHE A 68 -3.31 14.73 6.24
CA PHE A 68 -3.50 14.09 4.94
C PHE A 68 -4.08 15.07 3.91
N ALA A 69 -3.75 14.89 2.62
CA ALA A 69 -4.15 15.81 1.56
C ALA A 69 -5.68 15.96 1.43
N ALA A 70 -6.45 14.87 1.53
CA ALA A 70 -7.92 14.95 1.47
C ALA A 70 -8.57 15.54 2.74
N ALA A 71 -7.81 15.74 3.81
CA ALA A 71 -8.25 16.43 5.03
C ALA A 71 -7.95 17.94 5.00
N ALA A 72 -7.32 18.45 3.94
CA ALA A 72 -6.96 19.86 3.80
C ALA A 72 -8.16 20.80 3.97
N ARG A 73 -7.90 21.95 4.58
CA ARG A 73 -8.87 23.00 4.89
C ARG A 73 -9.49 23.59 3.62
N ILE A 74 -10.81 23.68 3.60
CA ILE A 74 -11.59 24.43 2.60
C ILE A 74 -11.65 25.89 3.08
N GLN A 75 -11.36 26.83 2.17
CA GLN A 75 -11.43 28.27 2.49
C GLN A 75 -12.83 28.83 2.13
N PRO A 76 -13.35 29.87 2.81
CA PRO A 76 -14.62 30.53 2.44
C PRO A 76 -14.40 31.80 1.60
N GLY A 77 -14.95 31.86 0.37
CA GLY A 77 -14.98 33.02 -0.57
C GLY A 77 -13.64 33.66 -0.99
N GLN A 78 -13.33 33.95 -2.26
CA GLN A 78 -14.12 34.07 -3.50
C GLN A 78 -13.37 33.39 -4.67
N ALA A 79 -14.08 33.07 -5.76
CA ALA A 79 -13.46 32.66 -7.02
C ALA A 79 -12.49 33.74 -7.55
N SER A 80 -11.20 33.54 -7.31
CA SER A 80 -10.14 34.39 -7.84
C SER A 80 -9.94 34.04 -9.32
N PHE A 81 -10.10 35.03 -10.19
CA PHE A 81 -9.75 34.96 -11.61
C PHE A 81 -8.22 34.97 -11.77
N LEU A 82 -7.55 33.90 -11.33
CA LEU A 82 -6.18 33.60 -11.72
C LEU A 82 -6.13 32.21 -12.34
N LEU A 83 -5.90 32.21 -13.66
CA LEU A 83 -5.65 31.01 -14.43
C LEU A 83 -4.39 30.34 -13.86
N ILE A 84 -4.49 29.05 -13.49
CA ILE A 84 -3.40 28.24 -12.92
C ILE A 84 -3.02 28.61 -11.46
N ILE A 85 -3.79 28.12 -10.48
CA ILE A 85 -3.34 27.45 -9.22
C ILE A 85 -4.55 27.18 -8.31
N VAL A 86 -4.81 25.88 -8.02
CA VAL A 86 -5.72 25.30 -7.00
C VAL A 86 -7.06 26.01 -6.71
N VAL A 87 -8.18 25.38 -7.11
CA VAL A 87 -9.55 25.83 -6.76
C VAL A 87 -9.89 25.54 -5.29
N ARG A 88 -9.39 26.35 -4.35
CA ARG A 88 -9.51 26.15 -2.88
C ARG A 88 -10.91 26.29 -2.27
N TRP A 89 -11.93 26.55 -3.09
CA TRP A 89 -13.32 26.76 -2.69
C TRP A 89 -14.23 25.55 -2.91
N ARG A 90 -13.76 24.51 -3.61
CA ARG A 90 -14.57 23.31 -3.88
C ARG A 90 -14.68 22.45 -2.63
N ILE A 91 -15.89 21.95 -2.37
CA ILE A 91 -16.15 20.97 -1.32
C ILE A 91 -16.11 19.59 -1.98
N ASP A 92 -14.93 18.96 -1.95
CA ASP A 92 -14.78 17.63 -2.56
C ASP A 92 -15.56 16.57 -1.77
N ALA A 93 -16.12 15.61 -2.51
CA ALA A 93 -16.92 14.51 -1.99
C ALA A 93 -16.69 13.26 -2.85
N TYR A 94 -16.66 12.08 -2.24
CA TYR A 94 -16.72 10.86 -3.05
C TYR A 94 -18.08 10.78 -3.74
N GLY A 95 -18.13 10.24 -4.95
CA GLY A 95 -19.39 10.12 -5.67
C GLY A 95 -19.29 9.27 -6.92
N VAL A 96 -20.44 9.15 -7.58
CA VAL A 96 -20.61 8.46 -8.86
C VAL A 96 -21.08 9.47 -9.89
N GLY A 97 -20.49 9.42 -11.07
CA GLY A 97 -20.75 10.32 -12.17
C GLY A 97 -20.66 9.61 -13.51
N LYS A 98 -20.86 10.40 -14.57
CA LYS A 98 -20.79 9.95 -15.95
C LYS A 98 -19.89 10.87 -16.76
N VAL A 99 -18.93 10.32 -17.49
CA VAL A 99 -17.97 11.10 -18.29
C VAL A 99 -18.71 11.78 -19.45
N VAL A 100 -18.50 13.09 -19.59
CA VAL A 100 -19.12 13.91 -20.65
C VAL A 100 -18.08 14.31 -21.71
N VAL A 101 -16.86 14.60 -21.27
CA VAL A 101 -15.69 14.90 -22.10
C VAL A 101 -14.47 14.29 -21.43
N SER A 102 -13.55 13.72 -22.20
CA SER A 102 -12.27 13.23 -21.71
C SER A 102 -11.15 13.60 -22.67
N GLY A 103 -9.98 13.91 -22.13
CA GLY A 103 -8.70 13.89 -22.85
C GLY A 103 -7.73 12.84 -22.30
N ASN A 104 -8.19 12.01 -21.36
CA ASN A 104 -7.49 10.81 -20.93
C ASN A 104 -8.06 9.60 -21.69
N GLU A 105 -7.22 8.91 -22.44
CA GLU A 105 -7.56 7.72 -23.25
C GLU A 105 -8.13 6.57 -22.42
N GLU A 106 -7.87 6.53 -21.12
CA GLU A 106 -8.48 5.56 -20.19
C GLU A 106 -10.00 5.74 -20.04
N PHE A 107 -10.56 6.93 -20.32
CA PHE A 107 -11.96 7.27 -20.11
C PHE A 107 -12.62 7.77 -21.39
N GLU A 108 -13.71 7.13 -21.78
CA GLU A 108 -14.51 7.49 -22.94
C GLU A 108 -15.74 8.30 -22.52
N ARG A 109 -16.34 8.99 -23.49
CA ARG A 109 -17.62 9.64 -23.29
C ARG A 109 -18.67 8.59 -22.92
N ASP A 110 -19.55 8.96 -22.00
CA ASP A 110 -20.63 8.14 -21.48
C ASP A 110 -20.22 6.99 -20.52
N ASP A 111 -18.91 6.80 -20.22
CA ASP A 111 -18.44 5.93 -19.13
C ASP A 111 -19.06 6.32 -17.78
N VAL A 112 -19.46 5.32 -16.98
CA VAL A 112 -19.86 5.53 -15.58
C VAL A 112 -18.65 5.34 -14.67
N VAL A 113 -18.45 6.28 -13.75
CA VAL A 113 -17.23 6.37 -12.95
C VAL A 113 -17.53 6.69 -11.49
N ALA A 114 -16.72 6.15 -10.58
CA ALA A 114 -16.69 6.50 -9.16
C ALA A 114 -15.33 7.13 -8.81
N GLY A 115 -15.32 8.09 -7.88
CA GLY A 115 -14.09 8.77 -7.48
C GLY A 115 -14.32 10.01 -6.62
N LEU A 116 -13.27 10.83 -6.48
CA LEU A 116 -13.34 12.11 -5.79
C LEU A 116 -13.93 13.17 -6.73
N LEU A 117 -15.21 13.46 -6.53
CA LEU A 117 -15.98 14.51 -7.20
C LEU A 117 -16.07 15.73 -6.26
N ALA A 118 -17.01 16.66 -6.50
CA ALA A 118 -17.33 17.73 -5.56
C ALA A 118 -18.83 18.01 -5.48
N TRP A 119 -19.24 18.86 -4.53
CA TRP A 119 -20.62 19.35 -4.37
C TRP A 119 -21.02 20.33 -5.49
N GLU A 120 -21.10 19.80 -6.71
CA GLU A 120 -21.41 20.50 -7.96
C GLU A 120 -22.07 19.54 -8.97
N GLU A 121 -22.66 20.08 -10.05
CA GLU A 121 -23.28 19.26 -11.11
C GLU A 121 -22.24 18.62 -12.07
N TYR A 122 -21.11 19.29 -12.31
CA TYR A 122 -20.02 18.83 -13.16
C TYR A 122 -18.66 19.06 -12.51
N THR A 123 -17.87 18.00 -12.34
CA THR A 123 -16.50 18.09 -11.82
C THR A 123 -15.47 17.89 -12.93
N VAL A 124 -14.47 18.77 -12.96
CA VAL A 124 -13.27 18.62 -13.81
C VAL A 124 -12.20 17.87 -13.02
N ILE A 125 -12.01 16.61 -13.35
CA ILE A 125 -10.99 15.72 -12.78
C ILE A 125 -9.66 16.01 -13.47
N ARG A 126 -8.62 16.26 -12.66
CA ARG A 126 -7.26 16.52 -13.14
C ARG A 126 -6.40 15.25 -13.13
N PRO A 127 -5.32 15.20 -13.92
CA PRO A 127 -4.39 14.08 -13.92
C PRO A 127 -3.84 13.82 -12.51
N GLY A 128 -3.81 12.55 -12.10
CA GLY A 128 -3.37 12.12 -10.77
C GLY A 128 -4.48 12.04 -9.70
N THR A 129 -5.70 12.52 -9.97
CA THR A 129 -6.87 12.21 -9.13
C THR A 129 -7.38 10.81 -9.46
N THR A 130 -7.68 10.00 -8.43
CA THR A 130 -8.20 8.65 -8.63
C THR A 130 -9.66 8.69 -9.10
N LEU A 131 -9.90 8.12 -10.28
CA LEU A 131 -11.20 7.89 -10.88
C LEU A 131 -11.23 6.44 -11.38
N THR A 132 -12.35 5.74 -11.25
CA THR A 132 -12.45 4.31 -11.54
C THR A 132 -13.74 4.03 -12.31
N LYS A 133 -13.66 3.27 -13.41
CA LYS A 133 -14.86 2.84 -14.16
C LYS A 133 -15.69 1.89 -13.31
N VAL A 134 -17.00 1.97 -13.48
CA VAL A 134 -18.00 1.17 -12.77
C VAL A 134 -18.91 0.52 -13.81
N ASP A 135 -19.16 -0.79 -13.70
CA ASP A 135 -20.21 -1.44 -14.48
C ASP A 135 -21.58 -1.00 -13.94
N PRO A 136 -22.41 -0.29 -14.73
CA PRO A 136 -23.71 0.18 -14.29
C PRO A 136 -24.77 -0.94 -14.15
N ASN A 137 -24.46 -2.16 -14.56
CA ASN A 137 -25.42 -3.27 -14.63
C ASN A 137 -25.33 -4.23 -13.44
N GLU A 138 -24.23 -4.24 -12.68
CA GLU A 138 -24.03 -5.22 -11.59
C GLU A 138 -24.82 -4.84 -10.33
N PHE A 139 -24.74 -3.57 -9.90
CA PHE A 139 -25.39 -3.05 -8.70
C PHE A 139 -26.00 -1.67 -8.95
N PRO A 140 -26.96 -1.22 -8.12
CA PRO A 140 -27.44 0.15 -8.16
C PRO A 140 -26.29 1.15 -8.05
N LEU A 141 -26.25 2.17 -8.91
CA LEU A 141 -25.13 3.14 -8.96
C LEU A 141 -24.85 3.82 -7.61
N SER A 142 -25.86 3.99 -6.75
CA SER A 142 -25.68 4.52 -5.38
C SER A 142 -24.73 3.67 -4.53
N TYR A 143 -24.64 2.36 -4.77
CA TYR A 143 -23.81 1.43 -3.99
C TYR A 143 -22.33 1.77 -4.09
N HIS A 144 -21.86 2.26 -5.25
CA HIS A 144 -20.48 2.68 -5.44
C HIS A 144 -20.15 4.00 -4.71
N ALA A 145 -21.16 4.78 -4.29
CA ALA A 145 -21.02 5.89 -3.35
C ALA A 145 -21.28 5.49 -1.88
N SER A 146 -21.71 4.25 -1.60
CA SER A 146 -22.10 3.77 -0.28
C SER A 146 -21.32 2.50 0.15
N ILE A 147 -21.92 1.31 -0.02
CA ILE A 147 -21.42 0.01 0.46
C ILE A 147 -20.22 -0.53 -0.33
N LEU A 148 -20.10 -0.19 -1.61
CA LEU A 148 -18.93 -0.48 -2.46
C LEU A 148 -17.98 0.72 -2.56
N GLY A 149 -18.31 1.84 -1.90
CA GLY A 149 -17.48 3.04 -1.82
C GLY A 149 -16.60 3.09 -0.56
N PRO A 150 -15.99 4.26 -0.25
CA PRO A 150 -15.08 4.41 0.88
C PRO A 150 -15.66 3.99 2.23
N SER A 151 -16.97 4.17 2.46
CA SER A 151 -17.61 3.75 3.71
C SER A 151 -17.61 2.23 3.89
N GLY A 152 -17.73 1.46 2.80
CA GLY A 152 -17.57 0.02 2.80
C GLY A 152 -16.14 -0.42 3.10
N LEU A 153 -15.16 0.21 2.44
CA LEU A 153 -13.74 -0.06 2.70
C LEU A 153 -13.37 0.26 4.16
N THR A 154 -13.86 1.37 4.72
CA THR A 154 -13.67 1.73 6.13
C THR A 154 -14.22 0.65 7.06
N ALA A 155 -15.43 0.14 6.79
CA ALA A 155 -16.02 -0.93 7.60
C ALA A 155 -15.22 -2.23 7.48
N TYR A 156 -14.85 -2.62 6.25
CA TYR A 156 -14.11 -3.85 5.97
C TYR A 156 -12.71 -3.83 6.60
N ALA A 157 -11.92 -2.79 6.36
CA ALA A 157 -10.57 -2.65 6.90
C ALA A 157 -10.56 -2.48 8.42
N GLY A 158 -11.43 -1.61 8.95
CA GLY A 158 -11.57 -1.39 10.38
C GLY A 158 -11.98 -2.66 11.13
N PHE A 159 -12.89 -3.45 10.58
CA PHE A 159 -13.28 -4.70 11.21
C PHE A 159 -12.22 -5.79 11.01
N HIS A 160 -11.88 -6.16 9.77
CA HIS A 160 -11.03 -7.33 9.51
C HIS A 160 -9.54 -7.13 9.83
N ASP A 161 -8.96 -5.95 9.58
CA ASP A 161 -7.53 -5.70 9.85
C ASP A 161 -7.26 -4.96 11.17
N ILE A 162 -8.11 -4.02 11.59
CA ILE A 162 -7.90 -3.33 12.87
C ILE A 162 -8.42 -4.15 14.05
N CYS A 163 -9.66 -4.67 14.01
CA CYS A 163 -10.21 -5.47 15.10
C CYS A 163 -9.78 -6.94 15.10
N LYS A 164 -9.40 -7.51 13.94
CA LYS A 164 -8.98 -8.92 13.76
C LYS A 164 -9.91 -9.91 14.49
N PRO A 165 -11.18 -9.99 14.08
CA PRO A 165 -12.24 -10.68 14.80
C PRO A 165 -12.06 -12.19 14.81
N LYS A 166 -12.51 -12.82 15.89
CA LYS A 166 -12.66 -14.27 16.01
C LYS A 166 -14.14 -14.63 16.19
N LYS A 167 -14.52 -15.80 15.69
CA LYS A 167 -15.87 -16.36 15.89
C LYS A 167 -16.17 -16.46 17.38
N GLY A 168 -17.36 -16.03 17.79
CA GLY A 168 -17.80 -16.00 19.18
C GLY A 168 -17.43 -14.74 19.97
N GLU A 169 -16.57 -13.85 19.46
CA GLU A 169 -16.24 -12.58 20.12
C GLU A 169 -17.44 -11.62 20.18
N LYS A 170 -17.40 -10.74 21.18
CA LYS A 170 -18.45 -9.77 21.51
C LYS A 170 -18.09 -8.39 20.97
N VAL A 171 -18.87 -7.95 19.99
CA VAL A 171 -18.63 -6.74 19.19
C VAL A 171 -19.65 -5.67 19.55
N PHE A 172 -19.18 -4.54 20.08
CA PHE A 172 -19.98 -3.32 20.23
C PHE A 172 -19.73 -2.36 19.05
N VAL A 173 -20.79 -1.75 18.51
CA VAL A 173 -20.70 -0.77 17.43
C VAL A 173 -21.44 0.51 17.80
N SER A 174 -20.75 1.65 17.82
CA SER A 174 -21.40 2.96 18.00
C SER A 174 -21.82 3.57 16.66
N THR A 175 -22.89 4.37 16.65
CA THR A 175 -23.56 4.83 15.41
C THR A 175 -23.90 3.66 14.48
N ALA A 176 -24.41 2.56 15.06
CA ALA A 176 -24.59 1.29 14.36
C ALA A 176 -25.58 1.38 13.18
N SER A 177 -26.57 2.29 13.23
CA SER A 177 -27.49 2.53 12.12
C SER A 177 -26.96 3.50 11.04
N GLY A 178 -25.69 3.90 11.12
CA GLY A 178 -25.04 4.82 10.17
C GLY A 178 -24.29 4.07 9.06
N SER A 179 -23.66 4.83 8.16
CA SER A 179 -23.01 4.26 6.97
C SER A 179 -21.98 3.18 7.26
N VAL A 180 -21.02 3.43 8.17
CA VAL A 180 -19.96 2.46 8.48
C VAL A 180 -20.46 1.41 9.46
N GLY A 181 -21.11 1.85 10.55
CA GLY A 181 -21.57 0.96 11.62
C GLY A 181 -22.53 -0.14 11.17
N SER A 182 -23.41 0.15 10.19
CA SER A 182 -24.37 -0.84 9.67
C SER A 182 -23.69 -1.95 8.85
N LEU A 183 -22.54 -1.66 8.25
CA LEU A 183 -21.73 -2.63 7.51
C LEU A 183 -20.84 -3.43 8.47
N VAL A 184 -20.20 -2.77 9.44
CA VAL A 184 -19.41 -3.43 10.49
C VAL A 184 -20.22 -4.49 11.23
N GLY A 185 -21.46 -4.16 11.63
CA GLY A 185 -22.32 -5.13 12.31
C GLY A 185 -22.66 -6.34 11.45
N GLN A 186 -22.96 -6.12 10.17
CA GLN A 186 -23.22 -7.21 9.22
C GLN A 186 -21.97 -8.09 9.00
N TYR A 187 -20.78 -7.51 8.84
CA TYR A 187 -19.53 -8.27 8.79
C TYR A 187 -19.30 -9.08 10.08
N ALA A 188 -19.55 -8.49 11.25
CA ALA A 188 -19.42 -9.17 12.52
C ALA A 188 -20.39 -10.35 12.68
N LYS A 189 -21.65 -10.20 12.24
CA LYS A 189 -22.60 -11.32 12.16
C LYS A 189 -22.12 -12.42 11.20
N LEU A 190 -21.57 -12.05 10.04
CA LEU A 190 -21.02 -12.99 9.07
C LEU A 190 -19.75 -13.71 9.57
N SER A 191 -18.95 -13.06 10.42
CA SER A 191 -17.83 -13.69 11.15
C SER A 191 -18.26 -14.56 12.35
N GLY A 192 -19.57 -14.63 12.64
CA GLY A 192 -20.10 -15.42 13.76
C GLY A 192 -19.84 -14.80 15.13
N CYS A 193 -19.78 -13.47 15.23
CA CYS A 193 -19.72 -12.73 16.47
C CYS A 193 -21.11 -12.52 17.09
N TYR A 194 -21.13 -12.21 18.38
CA TYR A 194 -22.28 -11.58 19.06
C TYR A 194 -22.13 -10.06 18.93
N VAL A 195 -23.16 -9.37 18.45
CA VAL A 195 -23.07 -7.98 17.98
C VAL A 195 -24.19 -7.13 18.57
N VAL A 196 -23.80 -6.07 19.27
CA VAL A 196 -24.72 -5.07 19.83
C VAL A 196 -24.42 -3.70 19.24
N GLY A 197 -25.47 -2.98 18.84
CA GLY A 197 -25.36 -1.64 18.28
C GLY A 197 -26.02 -0.56 19.15
N CYS A 198 -25.50 0.66 19.17
CA CYS A 198 -26.24 1.80 19.69
C CYS A 198 -26.67 2.77 18.57
N ALA A 199 -27.88 3.32 18.70
CA ALA A 199 -28.43 4.32 17.78
C ALA A 199 -29.21 5.40 18.54
N GLY A 200 -29.60 6.48 17.86
CA GLY A 200 -30.19 7.68 18.49
C GLY A 200 -31.72 7.80 18.42
N SER A 201 -32.44 6.71 18.13
CA SER A 201 -33.91 6.63 18.16
C SER A 201 -34.39 5.16 18.14
N LYS A 202 -35.59 4.89 18.67
CA LYS A 202 -36.22 3.55 18.62
C LYS A 202 -36.29 2.97 17.20
N ALA A 203 -36.73 3.73 16.20
CA ALA A 203 -36.82 3.23 14.82
C ALA A 203 -35.47 2.76 14.24
N LYS A 204 -34.35 3.33 14.71
CA LYS A 204 -33.00 2.91 14.33
C LYS A 204 -32.54 1.67 15.10
N VAL A 205 -33.00 1.48 16.34
CA VAL A 205 -32.80 0.26 17.13
C VAL A 205 -33.55 -0.91 16.50
N ASP A 206 -34.82 -0.71 16.16
CA ASP A 206 -35.67 -1.73 15.51
C ASP A 206 -35.06 -2.17 14.17
N LEU A 207 -34.58 -1.21 13.35
CA LEU A 207 -33.84 -1.48 12.11
C LEU A 207 -32.64 -2.42 12.30
N LEU A 208 -31.84 -2.20 13.36
CA LEU A 208 -30.62 -2.96 13.61
C LEU A 208 -30.94 -4.44 13.90
N LYS A 209 -31.92 -4.67 14.77
CA LYS A 209 -32.35 -6.02 15.18
C LYS A 209 -33.11 -6.73 14.05
N GLU A 210 -34.12 -6.07 13.49
CA GLU A 210 -35.07 -6.70 12.55
C GLU A 210 -34.53 -6.86 11.12
N LYS A 211 -33.70 -5.91 10.63
CA LYS A 211 -33.28 -5.90 9.21
C LYS A 211 -31.79 -6.11 8.97
N LEU A 212 -30.95 -5.84 9.97
CA LEU A 212 -29.49 -5.97 9.87
C LEU A 212 -28.91 -7.12 10.71
N GLY A 213 -29.75 -7.82 11.48
CA GLY A 213 -29.38 -9.06 12.18
C GLY A 213 -28.48 -8.88 13.40
N PHE A 214 -28.42 -7.67 13.98
CA PHE A 214 -27.77 -7.46 15.28
C PHE A 214 -28.50 -8.26 16.36
N ASP A 215 -27.76 -8.87 17.28
CA ASP A 215 -28.35 -9.67 18.37
C ASP A 215 -29.11 -8.77 19.34
N ASP A 216 -28.57 -7.59 19.64
CA ASP A 216 -29.30 -6.54 20.35
C ASP A 216 -28.93 -5.13 19.89
N ALA A 217 -29.74 -4.14 20.26
CA ALA A 217 -29.44 -2.73 20.08
C ALA A 217 -30.20 -1.86 21.09
N PHE A 218 -29.67 -0.67 21.41
CA PHE A 218 -30.27 0.26 22.35
C PHE A 218 -30.23 1.72 21.90
N ASN A 219 -31.16 2.53 22.41
CA ASN A 219 -31.20 3.97 22.15
C ASN A 219 -30.34 4.70 23.20
N TYR A 220 -29.13 5.13 22.82
CA TYR A 220 -28.21 5.77 23.78
C TYR A 220 -28.74 7.08 24.38
N LYS A 221 -29.77 7.70 23.79
CA LYS A 221 -30.41 8.91 24.31
C LYS A 221 -31.41 8.66 25.43
N GLU A 222 -31.85 7.40 25.61
CA GLU A 222 -32.78 6.97 26.66
C GLU A 222 -32.03 6.36 27.86
N GLU A 223 -30.72 6.12 27.75
CA GLU A 223 -29.90 5.54 28.81
C GLU A 223 -29.37 6.61 29.78
N PRO A 224 -29.66 6.52 31.09
CA PRO A 224 -29.14 7.48 32.08
C PRO A 224 -27.65 7.24 32.42
N ASP A 225 -27.15 6.02 32.23
CA ASP A 225 -25.73 5.68 32.37
C ASP A 225 -25.31 4.66 31.30
N LEU A 226 -24.36 5.05 30.45
CA LEU A 226 -23.83 4.22 29.38
C LEU A 226 -22.99 3.04 29.91
N LYS A 227 -22.32 3.18 31.07
CA LYS A 227 -21.49 2.10 31.63
C LYS A 227 -22.38 0.94 32.09
N SER A 228 -23.48 1.23 32.77
CA SER A 228 -24.51 0.26 33.14
C SER A 228 -25.24 -0.30 31.92
N ALA A 229 -25.60 0.54 30.94
CA ALA A 229 -26.27 0.09 29.72
C ALA A 229 -25.45 -0.99 28.99
N LEU A 230 -24.17 -0.72 28.73
CA LEU A 230 -23.28 -1.68 28.07
C LEU A 230 -23.15 -2.98 28.88
N ARG A 231 -23.04 -2.91 30.21
CA ARG A 231 -22.99 -4.11 31.07
C ARG A 231 -24.24 -4.99 30.98
N ARG A 232 -25.43 -4.43 30.71
CA ARG A 232 -26.66 -5.24 30.52
C ARG A 232 -26.60 -6.07 29.23
N TYR A 233 -26.05 -5.51 28.15
CA TYR A 233 -25.93 -6.19 26.86
C TYR A 233 -24.65 -7.04 26.73
N PHE A 234 -23.64 -6.76 27.54
CA PHE A 234 -22.34 -7.44 27.61
C PHE A 234 -22.01 -7.86 29.05
N PRO A 235 -22.73 -8.84 29.63
CA PRO A 235 -22.52 -9.26 31.02
C PRO A 235 -21.14 -9.87 31.28
N GLU A 236 -20.51 -10.47 30.26
CA GLU A 236 -19.10 -10.92 30.30
C GLU A 236 -18.20 -10.04 29.40
N GLY A 237 -18.51 -8.73 29.30
CA GLY A 237 -17.66 -7.72 28.65
C GLY A 237 -17.61 -7.71 27.12
N ILE A 238 -16.82 -6.77 26.59
CA ILE A 238 -16.70 -6.44 25.16
C ILE A 238 -15.30 -6.82 24.66
N ASP A 239 -15.21 -7.63 23.61
CA ASP A 239 -13.93 -8.05 23.02
C ASP A 239 -13.46 -7.07 21.93
N ILE A 240 -14.41 -6.48 21.20
CA ILE A 240 -14.19 -5.52 20.13
C ILE A 240 -15.16 -4.34 20.27
N TYR A 241 -14.64 -3.12 20.23
CA TYR A 241 -15.45 -1.91 20.05
C TYR A 241 -15.07 -1.21 18.73
N PHE A 242 -16.06 -0.99 17.86
CA PHE A 242 -15.89 -0.16 16.68
C PHE A 242 -16.44 1.25 16.96
N ASP A 243 -15.53 2.20 17.14
CA ASP A 243 -15.86 3.56 17.58
C ASP A 243 -16.04 4.54 16.41
N ASN A 244 -17.25 5.06 16.28
CA ASN A 244 -17.61 6.14 15.36
C ASN A 244 -17.94 7.45 16.10
N VAL A 245 -17.90 7.48 17.44
CA VAL A 245 -18.51 8.53 18.28
C VAL A 245 -17.51 9.26 19.17
N GLY A 246 -16.56 8.56 19.79
CA GLY A 246 -15.67 9.12 20.82
C GLY A 246 -16.40 9.47 22.13
N SER A 247 -15.85 10.43 22.87
CA SER A 247 -16.45 11.01 24.09
C SER A 247 -16.91 9.96 25.13
N ALA A 248 -18.03 10.21 25.82
CA ALA A 248 -18.58 9.38 26.89
C ALA A 248 -18.89 7.93 26.47
N MET A 249 -19.16 7.67 25.18
CA MET A 249 -19.39 6.31 24.68
C MET A 249 -18.09 5.50 24.66
N LEU A 250 -16.96 6.13 24.30
CA LEU A 250 -15.65 5.48 24.31
C LEU A 250 -15.18 5.17 25.74
N ASP A 251 -15.37 6.09 26.69
CA ASP A 251 -15.12 5.82 28.12
C ASP A 251 -16.00 4.65 28.63
N ALA A 252 -17.31 4.67 28.32
CA ALA A 252 -18.22 3.60 28.71
C ALA A 252 -17.87 2.24 28.10
N ALA A 253 -17.41 2.22 26.85
CA ALA A 253 -16.94 1.02 26.18
C ALA A 253 -15.67 0.47 26.85
N VAL A 254 -14.62 1.30 27.00
CA VAL A 254 -13.33 0.87 27.61
C VAL A 254 -13.53 0.29 29.02
N ALA A 255 -14.38 0.91 29.83
CA ALA A 255 -14.72 0.42 31.17
C ALA A 255 -15.34 -1.00 31.17
N ASN A 256 -16.01 -1.40 30.08
CA ASN A 256 -16.63 -2.73 29.90
C ASN A 256 -15.85 -3.65 28.93
N MET A 257 -14.65 -3.27 28.48
CA MET A 257 -13.82 -4.14 27.62
C MET A 257 -13.22 -5.33 28.39
N ASN A 258 -12.99 -6.41 27.65
CA ASN A 258 -12.40 -7.66 28.10
C ASN A 258 -10.87 -7.69 28.06
N LEU A 259 -10.36 -8.83 28.53
CA LEU A 259 -9.01 -9.34 28.33
C LEU A 259 -8.52 -9.10 26.90
N PHE A 260 -7.52 -8.25 26.65
CA PHE A 260 -6.98 -7.98 25.30
C PHE A 260 -8.00 -7.41 24.30
N GLY A 261 -8.98 -6.65 24.80
CA GLY A 261 -9.98 -5.97 24.00
C GLY A 261 -9.37 -5.05 22.91
N ARG A 262 -10.04 -4.91 21.76
CA ARG A 262 -9.58 -4.05 20.65
C ARG A 262 -10.60 -2.96 20.34
N VAL A 263 -10.13 -1.73 20.19
CA VAL A 263 -10.93 -0.57 19.79
C VAL A 263 -10.42 -0.04 18.44
N ALA A 264 -11.24 -0.17 17.40
CA ALA A 264 -11.00 0.51 16.12
C ALA A 264 -11.61 1.91 16.19
N VAL A 265 -10.76 2.92 16.30
CA VAL A 265 -11.17 4.33 16.36
C VAL A 265 -11.34 4.85 14.93
N CYS A 266 -12.53 4.64 14.38
CA CYS A 266 -12.89 5.05 13.02
C CYS A 266 -13.26 6.54 12.93
N GLY A 267 -13.86 7.09 13.99
CA GLY A 267 -14.31 8.48 14.01
C GLY A 267 -14.77 8.92 15.39
N ALA A 268 -14.89 10.23 15.57
CA ALA A 268 -15.27 10.86 16.83
C ALA A 268 -16.35 11.92 16.57
N ILE A 269 -17.47 11.55 15.94
CA ILE A 269 -18.46 12.52 15.43
C ILE A 269 -19.03 13.44 16.53
N SER A 270 -19.08 12.97 17.78
CA SER A 270 -19.56 13.79 18.91
C SER A 270 -18.61 14.94 19.29
N GLU A 271 -17.33 14.84 18.92
CA GLU A 271 -16.28 15.83 19.18
C GLU A 271 -16.09 16.78 17.97
N TYR A 272 -16.68 16.46 16.81
CA TYR A 272 -16.51 17.25 15.59
C TYR A 272 -17.20 18.61 15.64
N ALA A 273 -18.28 18.77 16.40
CA ALA A 273 -18.96 20.06 16.56
C ALA A 273 -18.73 20.71 17.95
N ASP A 274 -18.02 20.02 18.84
CA ASP A 274 -17.80 20.43 20.23
C ASP A 274 -16.47 19.82 20.75
N ALA A 275 -15.39 20.59 20.67
CA ALA A 275 -14.05 20.15 21.09
C ALA A 275 -13.86 20.04 22.62
N GLY A 276 -14.87 20.46 23.41
CA GLY A 276 -14.92 20.28 24.86
C GLY A 276 -15.36 18.88 25.27
N LYS A 277 -16.11 18.18 24.41
CA LYS A 277 -16.44 16.76 24.59
C LYS A 277 -15.22 15.90 24.24
N ARG A 278 -14.73 15.13 25.21
CA ARG A 278 -13.62 14.18 25.07
C ARG A 278 -13.86 12.96 25.94
N ALA A 279 -13.28 11.82 25.54
CA ALA A 279 -13.35 10.61 26.34
C ALA A 279 -12.45 10.71 27.59
N ALA A 280 -13.00 10.45 28.77
CA ALA A 280 -12.27 10.41 30.05
C ALA A 280 -11.83 8.98 30.39
N ILE A 281 -11.06 8.37 29.47
CA ILE A 281 -10.68 6.95 29.55
C ILE A 281 -9.76 6.69 30.75
N ASP A 282 -10.09 5.68 31.55
CA ASP A 282 -9.16 5.17 32.56
C ASP A 282 -8.01 4.37 31.90
N MET A 283 -6.82 4.97 31.90
CA MET A 283 -5.61 4.34 31.36
C MET A 283 -5.11 3.17 32.21
N VAL A 284 -5.50 3.08 33.50
CA VAL A 284 -5.24 1.89 34.32
C VAL A 284 -5.96 0.70 33.72
N ASP A 285 -7.21 0.88 33.30
CA ASP A 285 -7.99 -0.14 32.61
C ASP A 285 -7.33 -0.55 31.28
N VAL A 286 -6.86 0.41 30.47
CA VAL A 286 -6.13 0.13 29.22
C VAL A 286 -4.89 -0.74 29.47
N ILE A 287 -4.09 -0.40 30.49
CA ILE A 287 -2.87 -1.13 30.87
C ILE A 287 -3.20 -2.52 31.43
N TYR A 288 -4.08 -2.60 32.43
CA TYR A 288 -4.37 -3.83 33.16
C TYR A 288 -5.41 -4.75 32.50
N LYS A 289 -6.07 -4.31 31.42
CA LYS A 289 -6.80 -5.16 30.47
C LYS A 289 -5.98 -5.46 29.20
N ARG A 290 -4.90 -4.71 28.92
CA ARG A 290 -4.09 -4.72 27.67
C ARG A 290 -4.94 -4.42 26.43
N ILE A 291 -5.76 -3.38 26.53
CA ILE A 291 -6.65 -2.96 25.45
C ILE A 291 -5.83 -2.26 24.37
N THR A 292 -6.03 -2.63 23.11
CA THR A 292 -5.47 -1.91 21.97
C THR A 292 -6.46 -0.87 21.48
N LEU A 293 -6.15 0.42 21.59
CA LEU A 293 -6.91 1.50 20.94
C LEU A 293 -6.14 1.98 19.71
N ARG A 294 -6.69 1.77 18.51
CA ARG A 294 -6.02 2.08 17.24
C ARG A 294 -6.92 2.88 16.31
N GLY A 295 -6.49 4.09 15.97
CA GLY A 295 -7.05 4.86 14.85
C GLY A 295 -6.54 4.35 13.50
N PHE A 296 -7.33 4.57 12.45
CA PHE A 296 -6.98 4.19 11.08
C PHE A 296 -7.68 5.11 10.05
N LEU A 297 -7.18 5.14 8.82
CA LEU A 297 -7.83 5.79 7.68
C LEU A 297 -7.96 4.79 6.53
N ALA A 298 -9.14 4.66 5.93
CA ALA A 298 -9.38 3.69 4.85
C ALA A 298 -8.44 3.86 3.63
N PHE A 299 -7.91 5.06 3.41
CA PHE A 299 -6.91 5.33 2.36
C PHE A 299 -5.60 4.55 2.56
N ASP A 300 -5.20 4.27 3.80
CA ASP A 300 -4.00 3.47 4.11
C ASP A 300 -4.23 1.96 3.83
N HIS A 301 -5.51 1.56 3.74
CA HIS A 301 -5.95 0.18 3.50
C HIS A 301 -6.43 -0.07 2.06
N LEU A 302 -6.05 0.78 1.09
CA LEU A 302 -6.37 0.56 -0.33
C LEU A 302 -5.80 -0.77 -0.88
N HIS A 303 -4.78 -1.34 -0.26
CA HIS A 303 -4.28 -2.69 -0.58
C HIS A 303 -5.33 -3.79 -0.32
N LEU A 304 -6.32 -3.56 0.56
CA LEU A 304 -7.44 -4.46 0.80
C LEU A 304 -8.59 -4.26 -0.21
N HIS A 305 -8.56 -3.23 -1.06
CA HIS A 305 -9.69 -2.81 -1.89
C HIS A 305 -10.21 -3.93 -2.81
N ALA A 306 -9.33 -4.72 -3.44
CA ALA A 306 -9.73 -5.83 -4.30
C ALA A 306 -10.49 -6.93 -3.52
N GLY A 307 -9.96 -7.33 -2.35
CA GLY A 307 -10.61 -8.30 -1.47
C GLY A 307 -11.93 -7.78 -0.90
N PHE A 308 -11.97 -6.50 -0.51
CA PHE A 308 -13.18 -5.79 -0.09
C PHE A 308 -14.25 -5.83 -1.19
N ILE A 309 -13.97 -5.39 -2.41
CA ILE A 309 -14.94 -5.41 -3.51
C ILE A 309 -15.41 -6.84 -3.79
N SER A 310 -14.50 -7.80 -3.92
CA SER A 310 -14.85 -9.20 -4.16
C SER A 310 -15.78 -9.77 -3.09
N SER A 311 -15.42 -9.62 -1.81
CA SER A 311 -16.20 -10.16 -0.68
C SER A 311 -17.54 -9.44 -0.51
N THR A 312 -17.57 -8.11 -0.62
CA THR A 312 -18.79 -7.31 -0.43
C THR A 312 -19.78 -7.58 -1.56
N SER A 313 -19.32 -7.62 -2.81
CA SER A 313 -20.15 -7.96 -3.96
C SER A 313 -20.68 -9.39 -3.86
N ASP A 314 -19.88 -10.36 -3.41
CA ASP A 314 -20.36 -11.73 -3.17
C ASP A 314 -21.44 -11.81 -2.07
N HIS A 315 -21.30 -11.05 -0.98
CA HIS A 315 -22.32 -10.97 0.05
C HIS A 315 -23.60 -10.27 -0.44
N LEU A 316 -23.48 -9.25 -1.29
CA LEU A 316 -24.62 -8.54 -1.89
C LEU A 316 -25.39 -9.42 -2.89
N ARG A 317 -24.70 -10.08 -3.83
CA ARG A 317 -25.32 -11.00 -4.82
C ARG A 317 -26.10 -12.12 -4.14
N HIS A 318 -25.61 -12.61 -3.00
CA HIS A 318 -26.26 -13.66 -2.21
C HIS A 318 -27.23 -13.13 -1.14
N GLY A 319 -27.53 -11.83 -1.10
CA GLY A 319 -28.47 -11.24 -0.12
C GLY A 319 -28.03 -11.33 1.36
N ARG A 320 -26.77 -11.70 1.61
CA ARG A 320 -26.15 -11.83 2.95
C ARG A 320 -25.79 -10.48 3.56
N MET A 321 -25.65 -9.44 2.75
CA MET A 321 -25.53 -8.05 3.19
C MET A 321 -26.55 -7.16 2.49
N ARG A 322 -26.91 -6.07 3.15
CA ARG A 322 -27.87 -5.06 2.69
C ARG A 322 -27.27 -3.67 2.80
N ALA A 323 -27.36 -2.90 1.73
CA ALA A 323 -27.13 -1.46 1.79
C ALA A 323 -28.30 -0.78 2.51
N VAL A 324 -27.99 0.23 3.32
CA VAL A 324 -28.98 1.14 3.90
C VAL A 324 -28.61 2.54 3.44
N GLU A 325 -29.48 3.16 2.66
CA GLU A 325 -29.24 4.45 2.00
C GLU A 325 -30.38 5.43 2.30
N ASP A 326 -30.02 6.65 2.64
CA ASP A 326 -30.90 7.80 2.76
C ASP A 326 -30.51 8.80 1.67
N ILE A 327 -31.35 8.92 0.64
CA ILE A 327 -31.04 9.61 -0.61
C ILE A 327 -31.92 10.86 -0.75
N SER A 328 -31.35 12.03 -0.47
CA SER A 328 -31.96 13.30 -0.88
C SER A 328 -31.84 13.48 -2.40
N THR A 329 -32.68 14.32 -3.01
CA THR A 329 -32.62 14.64 -4.45
C THR A 329 -32.39 16.13 -4.65
N GLY A 330 -31.56 16.50 -5.63
CA GLY A 330 -31.24 17.88 -5.98
C GLY A 330 -30.02 18.42 -5.22
N LEU A 331 -29.17 19.21 -5.90
CA LEU A 331 -27.94 19.76 -5.31
C LEU A 331 -28.26 20.74 -4.17
N GLU A 332 -29.37 21.46 -4.29
CA GLU A 332 -29.98 22.32 -3.29
C GLU A 332 -30.27 21.61 -1.94
N SER A 333 -30.38 20.28 -1.93
CA SER A 333 -30.58 19.50 -0.69
C SER A 333 -29.28 19.18 0.07
N VAL A 334 -28.11 19.46 -0.50
CA VAL A 334 -26.80 19.16 0.11
C VAL A 334 -26.62 19.82 1.50
N PRO A 335 -26.89 21.13 1.69
CA PRO A 335 -26.74 21.77 3.01
C PRO A 335 -27.62 21.14 4.09
N SER A 336 -28.89 20.85 3.79
CA SER A 336 -29.81 20.25 4.75
C SER A 336 -29.46 18.79 5.06
N ALA A 337 -29.02 18.03 4.05
CA ALA A 337 -28.50 16.67 4.21
C ALA A 337 -27.25 16.62 5.11
N PHE A 338 -26.34 17.59 4.95
CA PHE A 338 -25.13 17.69 5.76
C PHE A 338 -25.42 18.14 7.21
N ALA A 339 -26.27 19.14 7.41
CA ALA A 339 -26.69 19.56 8.75
C ALA A 339 -27.44 18.43 9.50
N GLY A 340 -28.32 17.70 8.81
CA GLY A 340 -29.07 16.58 9.39
C GLY A 340 -28.21 15.39 9.82
N LEU A 341 -27.02 15.22 9.23
CA LEU A 341 -26.05 14.20 9.62
C LEU A 341 -25.59 14.38 11.09
N PHE A 342 -25.39 15.62 11.54
CA PHE A 342 -24.95 15.93 12.90
C PHE A 342 -26.10 15.98 13.93
N ARG A 343 -27.35 16.17 13.47
CA ARG A 343 -28.55 15.93 14.30
C ARG A 343 -28.86 14.43 14.46
N GLY A 344 -28.30 13.61 13.56
CA GLY A 344 -28.58 12.19 13.47
C GLY A 344 -29.95 11.90 12.85
N ASP A 345 -30.36 12.70 11.85
CA ASP A 345 -31.62 12.53 11.13
C ASP A 345 -31.56 11.31 10.18
N ASN A 346 -30.41 11.09 9.53
CA ASN A 346 -30.21 10.09 8.49
C ASN A 346 -30.25 8.64 8.99
N VAL A 347 -30.68 7.71 8.13
CA VAL A 347 -30.64 6.26 8.38
C VAL A 347 -29.76 5.61 7.30
N GLY A 348 -28.66 4.96 7.71
CA GLY A 348 -27.65 4.44 6.78
C GLY A 348 -26.77 5.53 6.16
N LYS A 349 -26.30 5.31 4.92
CA LYS A 349 -25.48 6.26 4.15
C LYS A 349 -26.33 7.44 3.70
N LYS A 350 -25.91 8.66 4.02
CA LYS A 350 -26.50 9.87 3.42
C LYS A 350 -25.88 10.12 2.04
N LEU A 351 -26.73 10.18 1.02
CA LEU A 351 -26.38 10.52 -0.37
C LEU A 351 -27.26 11.66 -0.88
N VAL A 352 -26.78 12.36 -1.90
CA VAL A 352 -27.59 13.27 -2.72
C VAL A 352 -27.55 12.80 -4.17
N ARG A 353 -28.72 12.53 -4.75
CA ARG A 353 -28.91 12.20 -6.16
C ARG A 353 -29.13 13.47 -6.98
N LEU A 354 -28.36 13.62 -8.05
CA LEU A 354 -28.41 14.75 -8.97
C LEU A 354 -29.17 14.41 -10.27
N PRO A 355 -29.69 15.41 -11.01
CA PRO A 355 -30.49 15.15 -12.20
C PRO A 355 -29.66 14.59 -13.37
N THR A 356 -30.00 13.40 -13.85
CA THR A 356 -29.48 12.86 -15.12
C THR A 356 -29.84 13.76 -16.30
N LEU A 357 -28.96 13.88 -17.31
CA LEU A 357 -29.30 14.51 -18.58
C LEU A 357 -30.48 13.77 -19.23
N ALA A 358 -31.54 14.50 -19.59
CA ALA A 358 -32.62 13.94 -20.38
C ALA A 358 -32.09 13.46 -21.74
N ARG A 359 -32.54 12.28 -22.20
CA ARG A 359 -32.26 11.81 -23.57
C ARG A 359 -33.03 12.68 -24.57
N GLY A 360 -32.39 13.75 -25.03
CA GLY A 360 -32.95 14.62 -26.08
C GLY A 360 -32.70 16.10 -25.82
N LEU A 361 -31.51 16.59 -26.18
CA LEU A 361 -31.36 17.96 -26.66
C LEU A 361 -31.03 17.87 -28.15
N LEU A 362 -31.91 18.39 -29.01
CA LEU A 362 -31.67 18.43 -30.44
C LEU A 362 -30.40 19.24 -30.75
N VAL A 363 -29.63 18.78 -31.73
CA VAL A 363 -28.53 19.56 -32.31
C VAL A 363 -29.13 20.73 -33.10
N THR A 364 -29.29 21.87 -32.45
CA THR A 364 -29.54 23.14 -33.13
C THR A 364 -28.25 23.60 -33.82
N ARG A 365 -28.11 23.25 -35.11
CA ARG A 365 -27.09 23.85 -35.96
C ARG A 365 -27.32 25.36 -36.05
N ILE A 366 -26.33 26.15 -35.64
CA ILE A 366 -26.29 27.58 -35.94
C ILE A 366 -25.99 27.74 -37.45
N PRO A 367 -26.64 28.66 -38.19
CA PRO A 367 -26.52 28.72 -39.64
C PRO A 367 -25.20 29.36 -40.08
N THR A 368 -24.54 28.79 -41.09
CA THR A 368 -23.57 29.50 -41.93
C THR A 368 -24.30 30.38 -42.96
N PRO A 369 -23.81 31.58 -43.28
CA PRO A 369 -24.55 32.52 -44.13
C PRO A 369 -24.57 32.13 -45.61
N SER A 370 -25.79 32.14 -46.17
CA SER A 370 -26.16 32.51 -47.54
C SER A 370 -25.14 32.35 -48.69
N CYS A 371 -25.40 31.39 -49.57
CA CYS A 371 -25.38 31.63 -51.02
C CYS A 371 -26.70 31.10 -51.61
N GLU A 372 -27.52 31.99 -52.17
CA GLU A 372 -28.71 31.62 -52.93
C GLU A 372 -28.33 31.23 -54.35
N VAL A 373 -28.79 30.06 -54.80
CA VAL A 373 -29.19 29.85 -56.21
C VAL A 373 -30.48 29.03 -56.19
N THR A 374 -31.52 29.56 -56.83
CA THR A 374 -32.87 28.96 -56.95
C THR A 374 -33.05 28.37 -58.37
N PRO A 375 -34.25 27.91 -58.78
CA PRO A 375 -34.82 26.65 -58.34
C PRO A 375 -35.24 25.75 -59.53
N SER A 376 -35.46 24.45 -59.29
CA SER A 376 -36.32 23.60 -60.13
C SER A 376 -36.63 22.27 -59.43
N THR A 377 -37.72 21.53 -59.66
CA THR A 377 -39.04 21.71 -60.31
C THR A 377 -39.63 20.28 -60.36
N VAL A 378 -40.85 20.05 -59.83
CA VAL A 378 -41.78 18.95 -60.22
C VAL A 378 -41.40 17.47 -59.89
N VAL A 379 -42.31 16.50 -59.70
CA VAL A 379 -43.69 16.42 -59.11
C VAL A 379 -44.17 14.95 -59.11
N LEU A 380 -45.19 14.60 -58.28
CA LEU A 380 -45.99 13.32 -58.30
C LEU A 380 -45.22 12.00 -58.03
N ALA A 381 -45.82 10.89 -57.54
CA ALA A 381 -47.19 10.48 -57.19
C ALA A 381 -47.15 9.61 -55.90
N ARG A 382 -48.12 9.44 -54.98
CA ARG A 382 -49.62 9.47 -54.93
C ARG A 382 -50.22 8.05 -54.83
N GLU A 383 -50.63 7.64 -53.63
CA GLU A 383 -51.79 6.77 -53.25
C GLU A 383 -51.85 6.72 -51.70
N LEU A 384 -52.91 7.15 -50.99
CA LEU A 384 -54.30 6.65 -50.83
C LEU A 384 -54.38 5.28 -50.10
N ALA A 385 -55.24 5.01 -49.11
CA ALA A 385 -56.14 5.82 -48.26
C ALA A 385 -56.54 5.00 -46.98
N ALA A 386 -57.19 5.64 -45.99
CA ALA A 386 -57.71 5.03 -44.73
C ALA A 386 -59.22 4.61 -44.88
N PRO A 387 -60.06 4.22 -43.86
CA PRO A 387 -59.90 4.24 -42.38
C PRO A 387 -60.57 2.99 -41.63
N PRO A 388 -61.29 3.03 -40.46
CA PRO A 388 -61.29 1.93 -39.44
C PRO A 388 -62.69 1.32 -39.10
N PRO A 389 -62.89 0.52 -38.01
CA PRO A 389 -63.42 1.11 -36.75
C PRO A 389 -62.91 0.45 -35.42
N SER A 390 -63.78 -0.12 -34.55
CA SER A 390 -63.49 -0.42 -33.12
C SER A 390 -64.46 -1.41 -32.40
N ARG A 391 -64.12 -1.87 -31.17
CA ARG A 391 -64.94 -2.30 -29.97
C ARG A 391 -64.29 -3.48 -29.19
N ALA A 392 -64.53 -3.77 -27.90
CA ALA A 392 -65.01 -3.03 -26.71
C ALA A 392 -64.89 -3.94 -25.43
N GLY A 393 -64.88 -3.37 -24.21
CA GLY A 393 -65.09 -4.14 -22.95
C GLY A 393 -64.62 -3.47 -21.65
N SER A 394 -65.53 -3.26 -20.69
CA SER A 394 -65.30 -2.79 -19.30
C SER A 394 -66.37 -3.42 -18.36
N PRO A 395 -66.33 -3.28 -17.00
CA PRO A 395 -66.90 -2.06 -16.36
C PRO A 395 -66.40 -1.64 -14.94
N SER A 396 -66.64 -0.34 -14.58
CA SER A 396 -67.01 0.27 -13.25
C SER A 396 -66.31 -0.11 -11.92
N ALA A 397 -66.12 0.75 -10.89
CA ALA A 397 -66.40 2.18 -10.57
C ALA A 397 -65.53 2.57 -9.32
N GLY A 398 -65.38 3.82 -8.83
CA GLY A 398 -65.79 5.17 -9.24
C GLY A 398 -65.59 6.22 -8.10
N PHE A 399 -65.57 7.53 -8.42
CA PHE A 399 -65.78 8.70 -7.52
C PHE A 399 -64.72 9.03 -6.41
N GLU A 400 -64.37 10.28 -6.01
CA GLU A 400 -64.84 11.63 -6.39
C GLU A 400 -63.82 12.80 -6.11
N ARG A 401 -63.77 13.81 -7.02
CA ARG A 401 -63.49 15.28 -6.92
C ARG A 401 -62.32 15.96 -6.13
N ALA A 402 -61.71 16.94 -6.82
CA ALA A 402 -61.11 18.21 -6.32
C ALA A 402 -62.18 19.35 -6.34
N PRO A 403 -61.99 20.70 -6.15
CA PRO A 403 -60.80 21.56 -6.36
C PRO A 403 -60.61 22.72 -5.30
N PRO A 404 -60.44 24.05 -5.61
CA PRO A 404 -59.14 24.74 -5.74
C PRO A 404 -58.95 26.14 -5.05
N LEU A 405 -57.81 26.79 -5.34
CA LEU A 405 -57.57 28.25 -5.56
C LEU A 405 -57.41 29.28 -4.39
N SER A 406 -56.28 30.01 -4.51
CA SER A 406 -56.14 31.49 -4.50
C SER A 406 -55.72 32.32 -3.25
N ILE A 407 -54.58 33.03 -3.41
CA ILE A 407 -54.28 34.47 -3.22
C ILE A 407 -54.92 35.25 -2.03
N VAL A 408 -54.10 36.00 -1.25
CA VAL A 408 -54.23 37.47 -0.93
C VAL A 408 -53.64 37.88 0.46
N ARG A 409 -52.61 38.77 0.41
CA ARG A 409 -52.21 39.90 1.30
C ARG A 409 -52.13 39.84 2.86
N ASN A 410 -50.95 40.30 3.32
CA ASN A 410 -50.67 41.41 4.26
C ASN A 410 -51.19 41.48 5.71
N SER A 411 -50.20 41.53 6.61
CA SER A 411 -49.90 42.65 7.53
C SER A 411 -50.47 42.74 8.96
N LEU A 412 -49.48 42.78 9.88
CA LEU A 412 -49.24 43.81 10.92
C LEU A 412 -49.77 43.67 12.36
N LEU A 413 -48.88 44.11 13.29
CA LEU A 413 -49.07 44.52 14.70
C LEU A 413 -49.21 43.37 15.74
N HIS A 414 -48.71 43.47 17.00
CA HIS A 414 -48.22 44.62 17.80
C HIS A 414 -47.08 44.24 18.80
N HIS A 415 -46.36 45.25 19.32
CA HIS A 415 -45.43 45.21 20.49
C HIS A 415 -46.14 45.05 21.85
N PRO A 416 -45.43 44.71 22.96
CA PRO A 416 -44.91 45.72 23.93
C PRO A 416 -43.42 45.48 24.35
N THR A 417 -42.50 46.46 24.35
CA THR A 417 -42.09 47.45 25.40
C THR A 417 -41.28 46.98 26.63
N GLU A 418 -40.01 47.41 26.64
CA GLU A 418 -39.07 47.84 27.70
C GLU A 418 -39.25 47.51 29.21
N ALA A 419 -38.12 47.19 29.86
CA ALA A 419 -37.63 47.93 31.05
C ALA A 419 -36.10 47.75 31.26
N ARG A 420 -35.39 48.84 31.60
CA ARG A 420 -33.97 48.86 32.03
C ARG A 420 -33.88 48.82 33.56
N GLN A 421 -32.81 48.23 34.10
CA GLN A 421 -32.13 48.81 35.27
C GLN A 421 -30.63 48.45 35.29
N SER A 422 -29.83 49.40 35.75
CA SER A 422 -28.36 49.35 35.84
C SER A 422 -27.92 49.44 37.29
N ILE A 423 -26.82 48.77 37.67
CA ILE A 423 -25.93 49.19 38.76
C ILE A 423 -24.50 48.74 38.45
N THR A 424 -23.55 49.61 38.78
CA THR A 424 -22.10 49.47 38.60
C THR A 424 -21.44 48.94 39.88
N THR A 425 -20.31 48.22 39.77
CA THR A 425 -19.13 48.44 40.65
C THR A 425 -17.86 47.67 40.24
N ARG A 426 -16.81 48.45 39.91
CA ARG A 426 -15.38 48.28 40.21
C ARG A 426 -14.74 46.87 40.25
N SER A 427 -13.90 46.60 39.25
CA SER A 427 -12.60 45.92 39.45
C SER A 427 -11.56 46.92 40.02
N PRO A 428 -10.56 46.47 40.80
CA PRO A 428 -9.37 47.27 41.10
C PRO A 428 -8.26 47.05 40.06
N GLU A 429 -7.64 48.13 39.59
CA GLU A 429 -6.41 48.09 38.79
C GLU A 429 -5.18 47.92 39.71
N TYR A 430 -4.13 47.29 39.20
CA TYR A 430 -2.77 47.77 39.48
C TYR A 430 -1.89 47.70 38.22
N THR A 431 -1.66 48.87 37.65
CA THR A 431 -0.56 49.20 36.72
C THR A 431 0.78 49.09 37.47
N ARG A 432 1.98 48.91 36.90
CA ARG A 432 2.62 49.22 35.61
C ARG A 432 3.84 48.26 35.51
N ASP A 433 4.17 47.63 34.38
CA ASP A 433 5.02 48.18 33.29
C ASP A 433 6.54 47.98 33.59
N PRO A 434 7.51 48.27 32.71
CA PRO A 434 7.99 47.28 31.73
C PRO A 434 9.51 47.04 31.78
N ASP A 435 9.99 45.96 31.14
CA ASP A 435 11.33 45.95 30.53
C ASP A 435 11.41 45.01 29.31
N THR A 436 12.13 45.48 28.27
CA THR A 436 12.25 44.92 26.91
C THR A 436 13.53 44.07 26.74
N PRO A 437 13.82 43.47 25.55
CA PRO A 437 12.95 42.98 24.46
C PRO A 437 13.28 41.52 24.01
N PHE A 438 12.51 41.04 23.02
CA PHE A 438 12.88 39.95 22.11
C PHE A 438 14.31 40.06 21.53
N LEU A 439 14.99 38.92 21.32
CA LEU A 439 15.48 38.50 19.98
C LEU A 439 16.13 37.11 19.92
N SER A 440 15.75 36.35 18.88
CA SER A 440 16.55 35.39 18.10
C SER A 440 17.58 34.45 18.77
N ARG A 441 17.50 33.15 18.43
CA ARG A 441 18.28 32.52 17.34
C ARG A 441 18.03 31.01 17.26
N PHE A 442 17.61 30.54 16.09
CA PHE A 442 18.28 29.45 15.34
C PHE A 442 17.75 29.46 13.90
N GLY A 443 18.22 30.43 13.11
CA GLY A 443 18.46 30.21 11.68
C GLY A 443 19.75 29.37 11.55
N SER A 444 19.86 28.46 10.58
CA SER A 444 20.09 28.74 9.15
C SER A 444 21.53 29.27 8.95
N LEU A 445 22.35 28.85 7.99
CA LEU A 445 22.17 28.22 6.67
C LEU A 445 23.17 27.02 6.54
N ALA A 446 23.06 26.02 5.66
CA ALA A 446 22.90 26.00 4.20
C ALA A 446 24.06 26.64 3.41
N GLN A 447 24.58 25.88 2.43
CA GLN A 447 25.26 26.30 1.20
C GLN A 447 26.34 27.41 1.24
N VAL A 448 27.53 27.06 0.71
CA VAL A 448 28.30 27.96 -0.16
C VAL A 448 28.63 27.18 -1.44
N THR A 449 28.17 27.70 -2.57
CA THR A 449 28.66 27.35 -3.91
C THR A 449 29.71 28.36 -4.33
N ASP A 450 30.72 27.91 -5.09
CA ASP A 450 31.57 28.61 -6.09
C ASP A 450 31.82 30.13 -5.91
N SER A 451 33.06 30.64 -5.97
CA SER A 451 33.95 30.46 -7.14
C SER A 451 35.36 31.07 -6.93
N ASP A 452 36.34 30.46 -7.61
CA ASP A 452 37.51 31.07 -8.27
C ASP A 452 38.72 31.69 -7.52
N SER A 453 39.85 31.55 -8.22
CA SER A 453 41.17 32.20 -8.07
C SER A 453 42.07 31.83 -6.86
N GLY A 454 43.14 31.08 -7.14
CA GLY A 454 44.38 31.10 -6.34
C GLY A 454 45.37 32.15 -6.88
N PRO A 455 46.70 31.93 -6.86
CA PRO A 455 47.50 31.03 -6.03
C PRO A 455 48.67 31.78 -5.32
N SER A 456 49.33 31.17 -4.32
CA SER A 456 50.81 31.28 -4.09
C SER A 456 51.27 30.62 -2.77
N GLU A 457 51.83 29.42 -2.91
CA GLU A 457 53.23 29.02 -2.61
C GLU A 457 54.15 29.78 -1.59
N PRO A 458 55.24 29.12 -1.12
CA PRO A 458 55.62 29.16 0.30
C PRO A 458 57.06 29.66 0.58
N LYS A 459 57.45 29.66 1.87
CA LYS A 459 58.78 29.32 2.42
C LYS A 459 58.67 29.32 3.97
N ALA A 460 59.12 28.34 4.76
CA ALA A 460 60.34 27.51 4.78
C ALA A 460 61.54 28.15 5.53
N ALA A 461 62.12 27.35 6.44
CA ALA A 461 63.31 27.60 7.27
C ALA A 461 63.22 28.73 8.32
N GLY A 462 63.88 28.64 9.49
CA GLY A 462 64.69 27.54 10.04
C GLY A 462 65.57 28.02 11.21
N GLY A 463 66.30 27.09 11.86
CA GLY A 463 67.29 27.39 12.91
C GLY A 463 66.69 27.59 14.31
N ALA A 464 66.88 26.76 15.35
CA ALA A 464 68.07 26.08 15.93
C ALA A 464 68.74 26.85 17.07
N GLN A 465 68.70 26.25 18.27
CA GLN A 465 69.70 26.29 19.37
C GLN A 465 70.03 27.64 20.07
N SER A 466 70.54 27.70 21.31
CA SER A 466 70.40 26.84 22.52
C SER A 466 71.13 27.51 23.73
N LYS A 467 70.63 27.32 24.98
CA LYS A 467 71.31 27.55 26.29
C LYS A 467 71.65 29.03 26.63
N ALA A 468 71.70 29.53 27.87
CA ALA A 468 71.49 29.06 29.26
C ALA A 468 71.01 30.27 30.14
N GLY A 469 70.65 30.23 31.43
CA GLY A 469 70.47 29.14 32.42
C GLY A 469 70.87 29.57 33.85
N GLY A 470 69.93 29.56 34.83
CA GLY A 470 70.13 30.09 36.20
C GLY A 470 68.79 30.43 36.90
N TRP A 471 68.01 29.43 37.36
CA TRP A 471 67.90 28.97 38.78
C TRP A 471 66.99 29.80 39.70
N TRP A 472 65.88 29.20 40.16
CA TRP A 472 65.39 29.13 41.56
C TRP A 472 64.40 27.94 41.70
N THR A 473 64.01 27.60 42.94
CA THR A 473 63.67 26.23 43.39
C THR A 473 62.21 26.00 43.86
N MET A 474 61.72 24.75 43.73
CA MET A 474 60.56 24.13 44.46
C MET A 474 59.16 24.79 44.21
N GLU A 475 58.00 24.11 44.21
CA GLU A 475 57.54 22.97 45.03
C GLU A 475 56.63 21.93 44.30
N THR A 476 56.83 20.66 44.71
CA THR A 476 55.90 19.51 44.85
C THR A 476 54.54 19.39 44.13
N LYS A 477 54.34 18.21 43.52
CA LYS A 477 53.10 17.41 43.68
C LYS A 477 53.46 15.92 43.75
N GLN A 478 53.02 15.21 44.80
CA GLN A 478 53.37 13.80 45.07
C GLN A 478 52.61 12.80 44.15
N PRO A 479 53.17 11.61 43.88
CA PRO A 479 52.42 10.45 43.40
C PRO A 479 51.63 9.78 44.53
N SER A 480 50.56 9.07 44.18
CA SER A 480 49.62 8.41 45.10
C SER A 480 50.19 7.17 45.83
N PRO A 481 49.75 6.87 47.06
CA PRO A 481 50.17 5.67 47.80
C PRO A 481 49.49 4.39 47.27
N PRO A 482 50.08 3.20 47.52
CA PRO A 482 49.46 1.92 47.19
C PRO A 482 48.27 1.59 48.12
N PRO A 483 47.31 0.74 47.68
CA PRO A 483 46.13 0.41 48.47
C PRO A 483 46.42 -0.51 49.68
N PRO A 484 45.66 -0.42 50.79
CA PRO A 484 45.81 -1.30 51.94
C PRO A 484 45.29 -2.72 51.69
N PRO A 485 45.71 -3.74 52.47
CA PRO A 485 45.30 -5.12 52.28
C PRO A 485 43.79 -5.35 52.52
N LEU A 486 43.23 -6.26 51.71
CA LEU A 486 41.79 -6.58 51.55
C LEU A 486 40.99 -6.78 52.85
N LEU A 487 41.62 -7.24 53.92
CA LEU A 487 40.96 -7.55 55.19
C LEU A 487 40.44 -6.32 55.97
N GLN A 488 40.95 -5.12 55.72
CA GLN A 488 40.47 -3.91 56.42
C GLN A 488 39.20 -3.28 55.81
N GLN A 489 38.89 -3.52 54.53
CA GLN A 489 37.71 -2.93 53.88
C GLN A 489 36.39 -3.62 54.26
N LEU A 490 36.41 -4.90 54.63
CA LEU A 490 35.20 -5.68 54.93
C LEU A 490 34.49 -5.25 56.23
N ARG A 491 35.19 -4.60 57.17
CA ARG A 491 34.69 -4.37 58.54
C ARG A 491 33.82 -3.10 58.72
N ARG A 492 33.49 -2.37 57.65
CA ARG A 492 32.76 -1.07 57.73
C ARG A 492 31.49 -0.92 56.89
N ARG A 493 31.03 -1.95 56.15
CA ARG A 493 29.83 -1.83 55.29
C ARG A 493 28.60 -2.49 55.93
N LYS A 494 27.66 -1.66 56.41
CA LYS A 494 26.37 -2.07 57.00
C LYS A 494 25.48 -2.93 56.07
N TRP A 495 25.77 -2.92 54.77
CA TRP A 495 25.08 -3.70 53.73
C TRP A 495 25.41 -5.21 53.72
N VAL A 496 26.44 -5.66 54.43
CA VAL A 496 26.79 -7.10 54.51
C VAL A 496 25.72 -7.90 55.26
N VAL A 497 25.09 -7.31 56.28
CA VAL A 497 24.05 -7.96 57.09
C VAL A 497 22.79 -8.34 56.27
N PRO A 498 22.15 -7.42 55.50
CA PRO A 498 21.02 -7.81 54.66
C PRO A 498 21.40 -8.78 53.54
N LEU A 499 22.63 -8.72 53.02
CA LEU A 499 23.09 -9.62 51.95
C LEU A 499 23.27 -11.06 52.48
N LEU A 500 23.83 -11.22 53.69
CA LEU A 500 23.86 -12.52 54.39
C LEU A 500 22.46 -13.01 54.79
N ALA A 501 21.55 -12.12 55.19
CA ALA A 501 20.16 -12.47 55.49
C ALA A 501 19.43 -13.01 54.23
N CYS A 502 19.58 -12.36 53.08
CA CYS A 502 19.03 -12.86 51.81
C CYS A 502 19.61 -14.24 51.43
N PHE A 503 20.92 -14.46 51.66
CA PHE A 503 21.55 -15.76 51.42
C PHE A 503 21.01 -16.86 52.35
N PHE A 504 20.80 -16.54 53.64
CA PHE A 504 20.17 -17.45 54.59
C PHE A 504 18.71 -17.77 54.23
N ILE A 505 17.91 -16.76 53.86
CA ILE A 505 16.51 -16.95 53.44
C ILE A 505 16.43 -17.80 52.18
N SER A 506 17.28 -17.55 51.18
CA SER A 506 17.37 -18.37 49.96
C SER A 506 17.72 -19.82 50.28
N SER A 507 18.73 -20.05 51.13
CA SER A 507 19.12 -21.39 51.59
C SER A 507 17.99 -22.09 52.37
N LEU A 508 17.24 -21.36 53.20
CA LEU A 508 16.10 -21.89 53.95
C LEU A 508 14.94 -22.29 53.02
N LEU A 509 14.67 -21.52 51.97
CA LEU A 509 13.64 -21.82 50.97
C LEU A 509 14.03 -23.03 50.09
N ILE A 510 15.30 -23.12 49.69
CA ILE A 510 15.81 -24.26 48.91
C ILE A 510 15.77 -25.54 49.75
N SER A 511 16.21 -25.49 51.01
CA SER A 511 16.13 -26.64 51.91
C SER A 511 14.68 -27.04 52.24
N ALA A 512 13.75 -26.08 52.41
CA ALA A 512 12.32 -26.39 52.54
C ALA A 512 11.73 -27.08 51.28
N PHE A 513 12.21 -26.74 50.09
CA PHE A 513 11.78 -27.38 48.84
C PHE A 513 12.33 -28.81 48.68
N VAL A 514 13.57 -29.04 49.13
CA VAL A 514 14.22 -30.37 49.13
C VAL A 514 13.67 -31.29 50.24
N PHE A 515 13.28 -30.75 51.40
CA PHE A 515 12.65 -31.54 52.47
C PHE A 515 11.15 -31.76 52.29
N SER A 516 10.41 -30.89 51.59
CA SER A 516 8.99 -31.14 51.25
C SER A 516 8.80 -32.20 50.16
N SER A 517 9.83 -32.50 49.38
CA SER A 517 9.85 -33.58 48.39
C SER A 517 10.28 -34.95 48.97
N SER A 518 10.58 -35.03 50.27
CA SER A 518 10.97 -36.27 50.97
C SER A 518 10.06 -36.58 52.17
N SER A 519 8.80 -36.96 51.87
CA SER A 519 7.89 -37.58 52.86
C SER A 519 7.06 -38.70 52.21
N PRO A 520 6.94 -39.90 52.84
CA PRO A 520 6.51 -41.11 52.15
C PRO A 520 4.97 -41.29 52.14
N PHE A 521 4.25 -40.43 51.43
CA PHE A 521 2.77 -40.50 51.34
C PHE A 521 2.18 -40.34 49.92
N PHE A 522 2.91 -40.74 48.88
CA PHE A 522 2.36 -40.91 47.52
C PHE A 522 2.82 -42.22 46.84
N ALA A 523 2.80 -43.32 47.58
CA ALA A 523 3.08 -44.67 47.09
C ALA A 523 1.79 -45.47 46.81
N ALA A 524 0.80 -44.88 46.11
CA ALA A 524 -0.47 -45.55 45.80
C ALA A 524 -1.23 -44.95 44.59
N SER A 525 -0.65 -44.94 43.38
CA SER A 525 -1.41 -44.77 42.11
C SER A 525 -0.60 -45.00 40.81
N SER A 526 0.58 -45.63 40.87
CA SER A 526 1.44 -45.89 39.69
C SER A 526 1.07 -47.13 38.86
N LEU A 527 0.00 -47.85 39.21
CA LEU A 527 -0.37 -49.15 38.62
C LEU A 527 -1.43 -49.09 37.49
N SER A 528 -1.80 -47.91 36.99
CA SER A 528 -2.73 -47.77 35.85
C SER A 528 -2.13 -47.21 34.55
N ARG A 529 -0.84 -46.84 34.53
CA ARG A 529 -0.21 -46.16 33.36
C ARG A 529 0.84 -46.96 32.60
N GLN A 530 1.27 -48.13 33.08
CA GLN A 530 2.26 -48.98 32.40
C GLN A 530 1.64 -50.19 31.66
N ALA A 531 0.33 -50.44 31.80
CA ALA A 531 -0.36 -51.53 31.13
C ALA A 531 -0.93 -51.18 29.73
N LEU A 532 -0.73 -49.94 29.24
CA LEU A 532 -1.41 -49.42 28.04
C LEU A 532 -0.46 -49.00 26.88
N LEU A 533 0.83 -49.37 26.94
CA LEU A 533 1.86 -48.87 26.01
C LEU A 533 2.69 -49.94 25.27
N LEU A 534 2.42 -51.24 25.47
CA LEU A 534 3.20 -52.34 24.87
C LEU A 534 2.38 -53.49 24.26
N LEU A 535 1.10 -53.24 23.97
CA LEU A 535 0.22 -54.08 23.12
C LEU A 535 -0.70 -53.10 22.36
N SER A 536 -0.73 -53.00 21.03
CA SER A 536 -0.19 -53.89 19.98
C SER A 536 0.15 -53.09 18.71
N PHE A 537 1.30 -53.34 18.08
CA PHE A 537 1.53 -52.97 16.68
C PHE A 537 1.26 -54.19 15.79
N SER A 538 0.05 -54.26 15.23
CA SER A 538 -0.36 -55.21 14.20
C SER A 538 -1.36 -54.52 13.26
N GLN A 539 -1.26 -54.79 11.95
CA GLN A 539 -1.72 -53.92 10.86
C GLN A 539 -3.25 -53.95 10.59
N ILE A 540 -3.69 -53.03 9.69
CA ILE A 540 -4.93 -53.04 8.86
C ILE A 540 -6.23 -52.55 9.56
N PRO A 541 -7.16 -51.79 8.91
CA PRO A 541 -7.10 -50.88 7.74
C PRO A 541 -7.61 -49.44 8.02
N SER A 542 -7.52 -48.53 7.03
CA SER A 542 -8.14 -47.19 7.07
C SER A 542 -9.67 -47.20 6.96
N PRO A 543 -10.34 -46.26 7.65
CA PRO A 543 -11.57 -45.64 7.16
C PRO A 543 -11.52 -44.09 7.16
N GLY A 544 -11.82 -43.48 6.00
CA GLY A 544 -12.38 -42.12 5.82
C GLY A 544 -11.80 -40.94 6.61
N GLY A 545 -11.20 -39.98 5.90
CA GLY A 545 -10.56 -38.80 6.49
C GLY A 545 -11.47 -37.81 7.24
N ASP A 546 -10.82 -36.97 8.04
CA ASP A 546 -10.92 -35.51 7.99
C ASP A 546 -9.68 -34.90 8.68
N GLU A 547 -8.88 -34.12 7.94
CA GLU A 547 -7.77 -33.34 8.48
C GLU A 547 -8.26 -32.01 9.09
N PRO A 548 -7.52 -31.40 10.04
CA PRO A 548 -7.91 -30.13 10.65
C PRO A 548 -7.86 -28.97 9.64
N HIS A 549 -9.03 -28.51 9.19
CA HIS A 549 -9.17 -27.38 8.27
C HIS A 549 -8.65 -26.05 8.84
N PHE A 550 -7.44 -25.65 8.42
CA PHE A 550 -6.96 -24.27 8.53
C PHE A 550 -7.36 -23.43 7.30
N VAL A 551 -7.41 -22.11 7.44
CA VAL A 551 -8.05 -21.18 6.50
C VAL A 551 -7.25 -20.92 5.22
N GLU A 552 -5.95 -21.25 5.14
CA GLU A 552 -5.18 -21.13 3.89
C GLU A 552 -5.72 -22.05 2.77
N SER A 553 -6.41 -23.14 3.12
CA SER A 553 -7.03 -24.10 2.20
C SER A 553 -8.12 -23.55 1.26
N LYS A 554 -8.44 -22.24 1.33
CA LYS A 554 -9.42 -21.57 0.46
C LYS A 554 -8.86 -20.67 -0.62
N LEU A 555 -7.54 -20.52 -0.71
CA LEU A 555 -6.94 -20.22 -2.01
C LEU A 555 -7.03 -21.48 -2.85
N ARG A 556 -8.01 -21.53 -3.76
CA ARG A 556 -7.90 -22.39 -4.93
C ARG A 556 -6.68 -21.89 -5.70
N LEU A 557 -5.55 -22.54 -5.48
CA LEU A 557 -4.48 -22.61 -6.46
C LEU A 557 -5.17 -22.89 -7.82
N PRO A 558 -4.87 -22.11 -8.88
CA PRO A 558 -4.90 -22.70 -10.20
C PRO A 558 -4.10 -24.01 -10.12
N PRO A 559 -4.53 -25.13 -10.72
CA PRO A 559 -3.64 -26.28 -10.83
C PRO A 559 -2.31 -25.80 -11.42
N PRO A 560 -1.15 -26.23 -10.87
CA PRO A 560 0.16 -25.64 -11.15
C PRO A 560 0.31 -25.44 -12.65
N SER A 561 0.38 -24.17 -13.08
CA SER A 561 -0.06 -23.68 -14.39
C SER A 561 0.25 -24.68 -15.49
N GLY A 562 -0.75 -25.50 -15.84
CA GLY A 562 -0.54 -26.83 -16.41
C GLY A 562 0.50 -26.82 -17.52
N ALA A 563 1.67 -27.40 -17.21
CA ALA A 563 2.94 -27.35 -17.96
C ALA A 563 2.82 -26.58 -19.27
N SER A 564 3.18 -25.28 -19.23
CA SER A 564 3.01 -24.29 -20.32
C SER A 564 2.78 -24.94 -21.68
N ALA A 565 1.56 -24.78 -22.23
CA ALA A 565 1.21 -25.29 -23.56
C ALA A 565 2.11 -24.74 -24.70
N ARG A 566 3.02 -23.82 -24.39
CA ARG A 566 4.08 -23.29 -25.26
C ARG A 566 5.36 -24.12 -25.05
N PRO A 567 5.96 -24.69 -26.11
CA PRO A 567 7.21 -25.47 -25.98
C PRO A 567 8.43 -24.62 -25.61
N VAL A 568 8.46 -23.36 -26.07
CA VAL A 568 9.54 -22.41 -25.77
C VAL A 568 9.20 -21.60 -24.51
N PRO A 569 10.10 -21.51 -23.51
CA PRO A 569 9.87 -20.72 -22.30
C PRO A 569 9.94 -19.21 -22.59
N ARG A 570 9.52 -18.41 -21.59
CA ARG A 570 9.67 -16.95 -21.59
C ARG A 570 10.39 -16.48 -20.34
N LEU A 571 11.29 -15.53 -20.52
CA LEU A 571 12.10 -14.94 -19.45
C LEU A 571 11.67 -13.51 -19.16
N ALA A 572 11.73 -13.13 -17.89
CA ALA A 572 11.43 -11.81 -17.39
C ALA A 572 12.68 -11.21 -16.71
N TYR A 573 13.24 -10.14 -17.28
CA TYR A 573 14.49 -9.56 -16.83
C TYR A 573 14.28 -8.26 -16.05
N LEU A 574 14.94 -8.14 -14.90
CA LEU A 574 15.31 -6.83 -14.34
C LEU A 574 16.75 -6.51 -14.76
N ILE A 575 16.97 -5.37 -15.41
CA ILE A 575 18.32 -4.81 -15.65
C ILE A 575 18.43 -3.50 -14.86
N SER A 576 19.29 -3.48 -13.85
CA SER A 576 19.41 -2.37 -12.89
C SER A 576 20.74 -1.63 -12.96
N GLY A 577 20.76 -0.32 -12.74
CA GLY A 577 21.99 0.49 -12.71
C GLY A 577 21.83 1.79 -11.94
N SER A 578 22.90 2.57 -11.91
CA SER A 578 23.02 3.84 -11.20
C SER A 578 23.66 4.92 -12.08
N ALA A 579 24.25 5.96 -11.50
CA ALA A 579 24.71 7.15 -12.23
C ALA A 579 25.78 6.86 -13.28
N GLY A 580 25.45 7.10 -14.56
CA GLY A 580 26.31 6.86 -15.72
C GLY A 580 26.29 5.41 -16.24
N ASP A 581 25.34 4.57 -15.80
CA ASP A 581 25.18 3.19 -16.28
C ASP A 581 24.19 3.07 -17.45
N GLY A 582 23.55 4.16 -17.89
CA GLY A 582 22.54 4.15 -18.95
C GLY A 582 22.96 3.43 -20.23
N ASP A 583 24.20 3.65 -20.68
CA ASP A 583 24.76 3.03 -21.89
C ASP A 583 24.98 1.52 -21.72
N SER A 584 25.50 1.12 -20.55
CA SER A 584 25.71 -0.30 -20.21
C SER A 584 24.38 -1.05 -20.12
N ILE A 585 23.33 -0.45 -19.53
CA ILE A 585 21.97 -1.03 -19.56
C ILE A 585 21.47 -1.21 -21.01
N ARG A 586 21.69 -0.24 -21.91
CA ARG A 586 21.28 -0.37 -23.32
C ARG A 586 22.04 -1.49 -24.03
N ARG A 587 23.35 -1.61 -23.81
CA ARG A 587 24.21 -2.66 -24.38
C ARG A 587 23.80 -4.05 -23.89
N THR A 588 23.59 -4.22 -22.58
CA THR A 588 23.13 -5.48 -21.99
C THR A 588 21.72 -5.84 -22.45
N LEU A 589 20.78 -4.88 -22.53
CA LEU A 589 19.45 -5.13 -23.10
C LEU A 589 19.54 -5.64 -24.54
N ARG A 590 20.32 -4.97 -25.41
CA ARG A 590 20.48 -5.38 -26.82
C ARG A 590 21.06 -6.78 -26.98
N ALA A 591 21.99 -7.18 -26.10
CA ALA A 591 22.55 -8.52 -26.06
C ALA A 591 21.56 -9.58 -25.53
N LEU A 592 20.65 -9.19 -24.63
CA LEU A 592 19.64 -10.07 -24.04
C LEU A 592 18.29 -10.04 -24.76
N TYR A 593 18.10 -9.24 -25.81
CA TYR A 593 16.77 -8.98 -26.36
C TYR A 593 16.24 -10.15 -27.19
N HIS A 594 15.02 -10.58 -26.87
CA HIS A 594 14.23 -11.54 -27.62
C HIS A 594 12.75 -11.15 -27.53
N PRO A 595 11.97 -11.09 -28.64
CA PRO A 595 10.58 -10.61 -28.63
C PRO A 595 9.61 -11.41 -27.73
N ALA A 596 9.93 -12.66 -27.42
CA ALA A 596 9.11 -13.47 -26.50
C ALA A 596 9.26 -13.06 -25.03
N ASN A 597 10.40 -12.47 -24.64
CA ASN A 597 10.76 -12.16 -23.26
C ASN A 597 10.20 -10.80 -22.82
N GLN A 598 10.28 -10.50 -21.51
CA GLN A 598 9.85 -9.24 -20.90
C GLN A 598 11.02 -8.58 -20.17
N TYR A 599 11.08 -7.25 -20.17
CA TYR A 599 12.20 -6.49 -19.61
C TYR A 599 11.70 -5.29 -18.78
N VAL A 600 12.31 -5.09 -17.61
CA VAL A 600 12.21 -3.88 -16.79
C VAL A 600 13.61 -3.30 -16.61
N LEU A 601 13.80 -2.05 -17.04
CA LEU A 601 15.03 -1.29 -16.86
C LEU A 601 14.85 -0.31 -15.70
N HIS A 602 15.79 -0.31 -14.75
CA HIS A 602 15.80 0.60 -13.62
C HIS A 602 17.17 1.30 -13.47
N LEU A 603 17.18 2.62 -13.66
CA LEU A 603 18.27 3.48 -13.21
C LEU A 603 17.86 4.11 -11.87
N ASP A 604 18.70 3.99 -10.84
CA ASP A 604 18.40 4.47 -9.49
C ASP A 604 18.40 6.01 -9.36
N LEU A 605 18.08 6.52 -8.17
CA LEU A 605 18.01 7.96 -7.91
C LEU A 605 19.36 8.69 -7.92
N GLU A 606 20.52 8.02 -7.96
CA GLU A 606 21.80 8.72 -8.20
C GLU A 606 21.95 9.14 -9.66
N ALA A 607 21.39 8.35 -10.59
CA ALA A 607 21.36 8.75 -12.00
C ALA A 607 20.66 10.11 -12.16
N SER A 608 21.09 10.90 -13.13
CA SER A 608 20.47 12.21 -13.33
C SER A 608 19.03 12.03 -13.86
N ALA A 609 18.16 13.01 -13.62
CA ALA A 609 16.83 13.00 -14.23
C ALA A 609 16.90 13.05 -15.77
N ALA A 610 17.96 13.66 -16.32
CA ALA A 610 18.25 13.67 -17.76
C ALA A 610 18.62 12.26 -18.26
N GLU A 611 19.54 11.56 -17.60
CA GLU A 611 19.96 10.19 -17.97
C GLU A 611 18.79 9.20 -17.93
N ARG A 612 17.92 9.28 -16.91
CA ARG A 612 16.70 8.45 -16.83
C ARG A 612 15.70 8.78 -17.95
N LEU A 613 15.54 10.06 -18.27
CA LEU A 613 14.67 10.51 -19.36
C LEU A 613 15.24 10.11 -20.73
N GLU A 614 16.55 10.17 -20.91
CA GLU A 614 17.27 9.72 -22.10
C GLU A 614 17.07 8.23 -22.32
N LEU A 615 17.33 7.38 -21.30
CA LEU A 615 17.06 5.95 -21.39
C LEU A 615 15.60 5.67 -21.78
N ALA A 616 14.63 6.33 -21.14
CA ALA A 616 13.22 6.18 -21.49
C ALA A 616 12.87 6.68 -22.90
N THR A 617 13.57 7.70 -23.40
CA THR A 617 13.37 8.28 -24.74
C THR A 617 13.99 7.40 -25.81
N VAL A 618 15.19 6.87 -25.60
CA VAL A 618 15.84 5.93 -26.52
C VAL A 618 15.05 4.64 -26.64
N ILE A 619 14.56 4.07 -25.52
CA ILE A 619 13.74 2.85 -25.57
C ILE A 619 12.39 3.08 -26.28
N ARG A 620 11.76 4.25 -26.09
CA ARG A 620 10.52 4.62 -26.81
C ARG A 620 10.76 5.03 -28.28
N GLY A 621 11.97 5.44 -28.63
CA GLY A 621 12.36 5.81 -29.99
C GLY A 621 12.79 4.61 -30.85
N ASP A 622 13.19 3.49 -30.22
CA ASP A 622 13.59 2.29 -30.95
C ASP A 622 12.36 1.57 -31.55
N PRO A 623 12.36 1.29 -32.87
CA PRO A 623 11.22 0.69 -33.54
C PRO A 623 10.96 -0.75 -33.07
N VAL A 624 11.99 -1.49 -32.63
CA VAL A 624 11.87 -2.89 -32.21
C VAL A 624 11.15 -2.97 -30.87
N TYR A 625 11.63 -2.22 -29.88
CA TYR A 625 11.02 -2.19 -28.54
C TYR A 625 9.59 -1.63 -28.59
N THR A 626 9.34 -0.64 -29.45
CA THR A 626 8.01 -0.05 -29.64
C THR A 626 7.04 -1.02 -30.34
N ARG A 627 7.51 -1.79 -31.33
CA ARG A 627 6.71 -2.81 -32.05
C ARG A 627 6.23 -3.93 -31.13
N PHE A 628 7.08 -4.43 -30.24
CA PHE A 628 6.77 -5.56 -29.36
C PHE A 628 6.24 -5.16 -27.97
N GLY A 629 6.45 -3.92 -27.52
CA GLY A 629 5.92 -3.40 -26.26
C GLY A 629 6.43 -4.11 -25.00
N ASN A 630 7.51 -4.90 -25.10
CA ASN A 630 7.99 -5.81 -24.07
C ASN A 630 9.11 -5.26 -23.18
N VAL A 631 9.57 -4.02 -23.42
CA VAL A 631 10.57 -3.31 -22.61
C VAL A 631 9.93 -2.14 -21.87
N ARG A 632 10.08 -2.12 -20.54
CA ARG A 632 9.55 -1.07 -19.65
C ARG A 632 10.71 -0.36 -18.94
N VAL A 633 10.59 0.95 -18.76
CA VAL A 633 11.58 1.76 -18.00
C VAL A 633 10.90 2.33 -16.76
N VAL A 634 11.48 2.12 -15.58
CA VAL A 634 10.90 2.59 -14.32
C VAL A 634 10.96 4.12 -14.23
N ALA A 635 9.84 4.79 -14.46
CA ALA A 635 9.76 6.26 -14.49
C ALA A 635 9.95 6.92 -13.11
N ARG A 636 9.60 6.21 -12.02
CA ARG A 636 9.80 6.65 -10.64
C ARG A 636 10.87 5.78 -9.98
N ALA A 637 12.12 6.12 -10.24
CA ALA A 637 13.27 5.49 -9.61
C ALA A 637 13.25 5.65 -8.08
N ASN A 638 13.82 4.68 -7.38
CA ASN A 638 14.19 4.77 -5.96
C ASN A 638 15.72 4.78 -5.81
N LEU A 639 16.23 5.13 -4.63
CA LEU A 639 17.64 4.87 -4.31
C LEU A 639 17.85 3.37 -4.14
N VAL A 640 19.03 2.86 -4.56
CA VAL A 640 19.41 1.46 -4.39
C VAL A 640 20.76 1.36 -3.69
N THR A 641 20.73 0.94 -2.43
CA THR A 641 21.90 0.56 -1.65
C THR A 641 22.15 -0.93 -1.87
N TYR A 642 23.23 -1.29 -2.58
CA TYR A 642 23.53 -2.68 -2.97
C TYR A 642 23.55 -3.66 -1.79
N ARG A 643 24.11 -3.23 -0.65
CA ARG A 643 24.19 -4.03 0.59
C ARG A 643 22.97 -3.87 1.50
N GLY A 644 21.93 -3.18 1.05
CA GLY A 644 20.75 -2.83 1.83
C GLY A 644 19.45 -3.46 1.32
N PRO A 645 18.36 -3.38 2.11
CA PRO A 645 17.02 -3.78 1.72
C PRO A 645 16.45 -3.02 0.52
N THR A 646 16.94 -1.82 0.18
CA THR A 646 16.47 -1.09 -1.01
C THR A 646 16.71 -1.84 -2.32
N MET A 647 17.77 -2.66 -2.42
CA MET A 647 17.96 -3.55 -3.58
C MET A 647 16.94 -4.69 -3.60
N VAL A 648 16.58 -5.29 -2.46
CA VAL A 648 15.49 -6.28 -2.38
C VAL A 648 14.16 -5.66 -2.79
N SER A 649 13.87 -4.44 -2.31
CA SER A 649 12.69 -3.65 -2.67
C SER A 649 12.63 -3.39 -4.18
N ASN A 650 13.75 -3.02 -4.81
CA ASN A 650 13.85 -2.83 -6.25
C ASN A 650 13.57 -4.12 -7.04
N THR A 651 14.17 -5.26 -6.62
CA THR A 651 13.93 -6.56 -7.26
C THR A 651 12.45 -6.97 -7.17
N LEU A 652 11.84 -6.83 -6.00
CA LEU A 652 10.41 -7.11 -5.80
C LEU A 652 9.51 -6.14 -6.60
N HIS A 653 9.86 -4.86 -6.69
CA HIS A 653 9.11 -3.86 -7.47
C HIS A 653 9.16 -4.18 -8.97
N ALA A 654 10.32 -4.53 -9.52
CA ALA A 654 10.46 -4.93 -10.91
C ALA A 654 9.67 -6.22 -11.22
N ALA A 655 9.77 -7.22 -10.35
CA ALA A 655 8.98 -8.45 -10.44
C ALA A 655 7.46 -8.17 -10.40
N ALA A 656 7.00 -7.25 -9.55
CA ALA A 656 5.60 -6.84 -9.49
C ALA A 656 5.10 -6.14 -10.78
N ILE A 657 5.95 -5.32 -11.43
CA ILE A 657 5.65 -4.76 -12.76
C ILE A 657 5.53 -5.89 -13.78
N LEU A 658 6.44 -6.87 -13.76
CA LEU A 658 6.46 -7.99 -14.70
C LEU A 658 5.27 -8.96 -14.51
N LEU A 659 4.79 -9.18 -13.28
CA LEU A 659 3.54 -9.91 -13.03
C LEU A 659 2.32 -9.12 -13.53
N LYS A 660 2.21 -7.84 -13.16
CA LYS A 660 1.01 -7.04 -13.41
C LYS A 660 0.84 -6.67 -14.88
N GLU A 661 1.93 -6.39 -15.59
CA GLU A 661 1.92 -5.76 -16.92
C GLU A 661 2.67 -6.58 -17.97
N GLY A 662 3.44 -7.60 -17.58
CA GLY A 662 4.30 -8.42 -18.46
C GLY A 662 3.65 -9.65 -19.10
N GLY A 663 2.51 -10.12 -18.57
CA GLY A 663 1.86 -11.35 -19.01
C GLY A 663 2.64 -12.62 -18.64
N GLU A 664 2.21 -13.77 -19.16
CA GLU A 664 2.75 -15.10 -18.78
C GLU A 664 4.23 -15.30 -19.18
N TRP A 665 5.12 -15.39 -18.17
CA TRP A 665 6.52 -15.80 -18.27
C TRP A 665 6.82 -16.98 -17.32
N ASP A 666 7.96 -17.65 -17.50
CA ASP A 666 8.32 -18.88 -16.78
C ASP A 666 9.37 -18.63 -15.68
N TRP A 667 10.39 -17.81 -15.97
CA TRP A 667 11.43 -17.42 -15.02
C TRP A 667 11.72 -15.92 -14.99
N PHE A 668 12.05 -15.41 -13.79
CA PHE A 668 12.55 -14.07 -13.51
C PHE A 668 14.05 -14.09 -13.26
N ILE A 669 14.80 -13.22 -13.93
CA ILE A 669 16.26 -13.07 -13.79
C ILE A 669 16.56 -11.63 -13.40
N ASN A 670 17.28 -11.42 -12.28
CA ASN A 670 17.80 -10.10 -11.94
C ASN A 670 19.25 -9.94 -12.40
N LEU A 671 19.55 -8.79 -13.00
CA LEU A 671 20.87 -8.39 -13.50
C LEU A 671 21.11 -6.91 -13.17
N SER A 672 22.38 -6.49 -13.22
CA SER A 672 22.79 -5.10 -13.22
C SER A 672 23.55 -4.71 -14.48
N ALA A 673 23.83 -3.41 -14.61
CA ALA A 673 24.63 -2.83 -15.68
C ALA A 673 26.08 -3.32 -15.76
N SER A 674 26.50 -4.19 -14.82
CA SER A 674 27.82 -4.83 -14.80
C SER A 674 27.77 -6.33 -15.09
N ASP A 675 26.59 -6.86 -15.44
CA ASP A 675 26.38 -8.23 -15.89
C ASP A 675 26.27 -8.28 -17.41
N TYR A 676 26.78 -9.35 -18.02
CA TYR A 676 26.71 -9.56 -19.46
C TYR A 676 26.49 -11.05 -19.79
N PRO A 677 25.72 -11.39 -20.84
CA PRO A 677 25.55 -12.77 -21.28
C PRO A 677 26.81 -13.34 -21.95
N LEU A 678 27.08 -14.61 -21.72
CA LEU A 678 28.12 -15.42 -22.38
C LEU A 678 27.55 -16.39 -23.44
N ILE A 679 26.23 -16.39 -23.63
CA ILE A 679 25.48 -17.20 -24.61
C ILE A 679 24.36 -16.38 -25.23
N THR A 680 23.82 -16.81 -26.38
CA THR A 680 22.69 -16.14 -27.01
C THR A 680 21.38 -16.40 -26.26
N GLN A 681 20.33 -15.61 -26.53
CA GLN A 681 18.99 -15.92 -25.99
C GLN A 681 18.43 -17.23 -26.57
N ASP A 682 18.69 -17.53 -27.83
CA ASP A 682 18.28 -18.79 -28.46
C ASP A 682 18.93 -20.00 -27.75
N ASP A 683 20.22 -19.90 -27.39
CA ASP A 683 20.92 -20.92 -26.58
C ASP A 683 20.24 -21.14 -25.21
N LEU A 684 19.94 -20.05 -24.52
CA LEU A 684 19.33 -20.07 -23.18
C LEU A 684 17.91 -20.64 -23.24
N LEU A 685 17.06 -20.13 -24.13
CA LEU A 685 15.69 -20.58 -24.31
C LEU A 685 15.61 -22.04 -24.77
N TYR A 686 16.54 -22.47 -25.64
CA TYR A 686 16.62 -23.86 -26.08
C TYR A 686 16.98 -24.79 -24.93
N THR A 687 18.02 -24.46 -24.16
CA THR A 687 18.45 -25.30 -23.03
C THR A 687 17.38 -25.35 -21.94
N LEU A 688 16.78 -24.21 -21.60
CA LEU A 688 15.69 -24.15 -20.62
C LEU A 688 14.42 -24.85 -21.10
N SER A 689 14.21 -25.04 -22.41
CA SER A 689 13.03 -25.72 -22.94
C SER A 689 12.87 -27.14 -22.38
N SER A 690 13.98 -27.84 -22.10
CA SER A 690 14.01 -29.20 -21.55
C SER A 690 13.77 -29.28 -20.03
N LEU A 691 13.79 -28.17 -19.31
CA LEU A 691 13.77 -28.15 -17.84
C LEU A 691 12.38 -27.94 -17.23
N PRO A 692 12.09 -28.54 -16.06
CA PRO A 692 10.90 -28.21 -15.27
C PRO A 692 10.85 -26.71 -14.92
N ARG A 693 9.70 -26.07 -15.15
CA ARG A 693 9.50 -24.61 -15.03
C ARG A 693 9.44 -24.09 -13.59
N ASP A 694 9.36 -25.00 -12.63
CA ASP A 694 9.33 -24.76 -11.20
C ASP A 694 10.72 -24.66 -10.57
N LEU A 695 11.80 -25.02 -11.28
CA LEU A 695 13.17 -24.90 -10.77
C LEU A 695 13.58 -23.45 -10.52
N ASN A 696 14.28 -23.22 -9.40
CA ASN A 696 14.81 -21.95 -8.95
C ASN A 696 16.34 -22.05 -8.83
N PHE A 697 17.08 -21.35 -9.68
CA PHE A 697 18.54 -21.29 -9.63
C PHE A 697 18.96 -20.17 -8.70
N ILE A 698 19.40 -20.57 -7.50
CA ILE A 698 19.70 -19.68 -6.39
C ILE A 698 20.78 -20.36 -5.53
N GLU A 699 22.01 -19.85 -5.59
CA GLU A 699 23.10 -20.31 -4.71
C GLU A 699 22.71 -20.03 -3.25
N HIS A 700 22.73 -21.02 -2.36
CA HIS A 700 22.40 -20.85 -0.94
C HIS A 700 23.25 -21.74 -0.02
N THR A 701 23.37 -21.29 1.23
CA THR A 701 23.86 -22.07 2.37
C THR A 701 23.24 -21.57 3.66
N SER A 702 22.91 -22.48 4.58
CA SER A 702 22.57 -22.12 5.96
C SER A 702 23.77 -22.03 6.90
N ASP A 703 24.98 -22.43 6.48
CA ASP A 703 26.19 -22.13 7.25
C ASP A 703 26.55 -20.65 7.08
N ILE A 704 25.90 -19.84 7.90
CA ILE A 704 26.14 -18.41 7.96
C ILE A 704 27.41 -18.07 8.75
N GLY A 705 27.98 -18.99 9.54
CA GLY A 705 29.21 -18.81 10.32
C GLY A 705 29.41 -17.40 10.90
N TRP A 706 30.51 -16.74 10.51
CA TRP A 706 30.84 -15.38 10.94
C TRP A 706 29.79 -14.32 10.52
N LYS A 707 29.01 -14.56 9.45
CA LYS A 707 27.94 -13.67 8.99
C LYS A 707 26.84 -13.53 10.05
N GLU A 708 26.66 -14.48 10.97
CA GLU A 708 25.72 -14.31 12.10
C GLU A 708 26.07 -13.06 12.92
N TYR A 709 27.32 -12.96 13.39
CA TYR A 709 27.79 -11.89 14.27
C TYR A 709 27.99 -10.55 13.55
N HIS A 710 28.29 -10.59 12.24
CA HIS A 710 28.59 -9.41 11.43
C HIS A 710 27.42 -8.89 10.57
N ARG A 711 26.39 -9.70 10.30
CA ARG A 711 25.26 -9.33 9.42
C ARG A 711 23.87 -9.59 10.01
N ALA A 712 23.68 -10.73 10.69
CA ALA A 712 22.35 -11.12 11.20
C ALA A 712 21.97 -10.45 12.53
N ARG A 713 22.93 -10.38 13.46
CA ARG A 713 22.74 -9.82 14.81
C ARG A 713 22.87 -8.30 14.88
N PRO A 714 23.78 -7.63 14.14
CA PRO A 714 23.73 -6.18 14.01
C PRO A 714 22.44 -5.73 13.32
N LEU A 715 22.05 -4.49 13.59
CA LEU A 715 20.93 -3.82 12.93
C LEU A 715 21.48 -2.67 12.09
N ILE A 716 21.07 -2.63 10.82
CA ILE A 716 21.33 -1.48 9.93
C ILE A 716 20.05 -0.74 9.61
N ILE A 717 20.18 0.54 9.27
CA ILE A 717 19.12 1.36 8.69
C ILE A 717 19.61 1.81 7.31
N ASP A 718 18.85 1.48 6.28
CA ASP A 718 19.11 1.88 4.90
C ASP A 718 18.48 3.26 4.63
N PRO A 719 19.28 4.32 4.44
CA PRO A 719 18.76 5.67 4.24
C PRO A 719 17.91 5.79 2.98
N GLY A 720 18.17 4.95 1.96
CA GLY A 720 17.43 4.97 0.69
C GLY A 720 15.95 4.60 0.81
N LEU A 721 15.48 4.15 1.98
CA LEU A 721 14.06 3.93 2.27
C LEU A 721 13.29 5.22 2.60
N TYR A 722 13.97 6.30 3.02
CA TYR A 722 13.32 7.54 3.49
C TYR A 722 14.07 8.84 3.12
N SER A 723 15.24 8.74 2.48
CA SER A 723 16.06 9.85 1.99
C SER A 723 16.01 9.93 0.45
N MET A 724 16.20 11.13 -0.09
CA MET A 724 16.43 11.35 -1.53
C MET A 724 17.93 11.47 -1.88
N HIS A 725 18.80 11.44 -0.87
CA HIS A 725 20.27 11.45 -1.02
C HIS A 725 20.84 10.11 -0.57
N LYS A 726 21.72 9.51 -1.39
CA LYS A 726 22.41 8.28 -1.02
C LYS A 726 23.46 8.56 0.05
N THR A 727 23.41 7.76 1.10
CA THR A 727 24.41 7.71 2.16
C THR A 727 24.65 6.25 2.50
N ASP A 728 25.81 5.92 3.08
CA ASP A 728 26.09 4.56 3.51
C ASP A 728 25.13 4.12 4.64
N LEU A 729 25.06 2.82 4.89
CA LEU A 729 24.19 2.21 5.88
C LEU A 729 24.48 2.73 7.29
N PHE A 730 23.46 3.22 7.99
CA PHE A 730 23.61 3.59 9.40
C PHE A 730 23.59 2.34 10.27
N TRP A 731 24.58 2.22 11.15
CA TRP A 731 24.67 1.15 12.13
C TRP A 731 23.95 1.55 13.42
N VAL A 732 23.10 0.66 13.91
CA VAL A 732 22.45 0.79 15.22
C VAL A 732 23.34 0.09 16.27
N THR A 733 23.43 0.69 17.46
CA THR A 733 24.26 0.20 18.57
C THR A 733 23.78 -1.14 19.14
N GLU A 734 22.47 -1.34 19.13
CA GLU A 734 21.76 -2.50 19.63
C GLU A 734 21.88 -3.70 18.67
N LYS A 735 22.12 -4.89 19.24
CA LYS A 735 22.14 -6.15 18.49
C LYS A 735 20.94 -7.00 18.84
N ARG A 736 20.32 -7.63 17.84
CA ARG A 736 19.24 -8.61 18.01
C ARG A 736 19.78 -10.03 18.20
N SER A 737 18.91 -10.92 18.67
CA SER A 737 19.09 -12.37 18.52
C SER A 737 18.77 -12.81 17.08
N VAL A 738 19.24 -13.99 16.71
CA VAL A 738 18.81 -14.67 15.48
C VAL A 738 17.34 -15.13 15.65
N PRO A 739 16.50 -15.13 14.59
CA PRO A 739 15.15 -15.66 14.65
C PRO A 739 15.10 -17.14 15.04
N THR A 740 14.06 -17.53 15.78
CA THR A 740 13.74 -18.93 16.07
C THR A 740 12.60 -19.48 15.21
N ALA A 741 11.88 -18.60 14.49
CA ALA A 741 10.72 -18.96 13.68
C ALA A 741 11.08 -19.44 12.25
N PHE A 742 12.30 -19.19 11.79
CA PHE A 742 12.83 -19.62 10.50
C PHE A 742 14.36 -19.68 10.55
N LYS A 743 14.97 -20.58 9.77
CA LYS A 743 16.42 -20.73 9.62
C LYS A 743 16.93 -19.69 8.63
N LEU A 744 18.02 -18.98 8.95
CA LEU A 744 18.62 -18.03 8.01
C LEU A 744 19.44 -18.75 6.94
N PHE A 745 19.30 -18.30 5.70
CA PHE A 745 20.14 -18.70 4.59
C PHE A 745 20.85 -17.48 3.99
N THR A 746 22.02 -17.70 3.40
CA THR A 746 22.73 -16.67 2.62
C THR A 746 23.26 -17.25 1.31
N GLY A 747 23.49 -16.40 0.31
CA GLY A 747 23.84 -16.81 -1.04
C GLY A 747 24.21 -15.66 -1.96
N SER A 748 24.20 -15.89 -3.27
CA SER A 748 24.45 -14.85 -4.27
C SER A 748 23.33 -13.79 -4.28
N ALA A 749 23.64 -12.57 -4.72
CA ALA A 749 22.61 -11.55 -4.96
C ALA A 749 21.87 -11.75 -6.30
N TRP A 750 22.29 -12.74 -7.10
CA TRP A 750 21.84 -13.01 -8.47
C TRP A 750 21.22 -14.40 -8.53
N MET A 751 20.17 -14.53 -9.33
CA MET A 751 19.31 -15.72 -9.30
C MET A 751 18.40 -15.75 -10.53
N MET A 752 17.95 -16.95 -10.89
CA MET A 752 16.86 -17.17 -11.83
C MET A 752 15.73 -17.90 -11.10
N LEU A 753 14.67 -17.17 -10.78
CA LEU A 753 13.55 -17.65 -9.97
C LEU A 753 12.34 -18.01 -10.83
N SER A 754 11.69 -19.13 -10.53
CA SER A 754 10.43 -19.55 -11.13
C SER A 754 9.31 -18.52 -10.91
N HIS A 755 8.39 -18.44 -11.86
CA HIS A 755 7.21 -17.57 -11.78
C HIS A 755 6.41 -17.81 -10.49
N GLN A 756 6.15 -19.07 -10.13
CA GLN A 756 5.38 -19.43 -8.93
C GLN A 756 6.03 -18.95 -7.62
N PHE A 757 7.37 -19.01 -7.52
CA PHE A 757 8.08 -18.53 -6.34
C PHE A 757 8.07 -17.00 -6.23
N ILE A 758 8.11 -16.28 -7.37
CA ILE A 758 7.95 -14.82 -7.41
C ILE A 758 6.53 -14.40 -7.03
N GLU A 759 5.50 -15.07 -7.55
CA GLU A 759 4.11 -14.87 -7.12
C GLU A 759 3.97 -15.07 -5.61
N PHE A 760 4.57 -16.15 -5.06
CA PHE A 760 4.58 -16.40 -3.61
C PHE A 760 5.22 -15.26 -2.82
N CYS A 761 6.38 -14.77 -3.26
CA CYS A 761 7.09 -13.67 -2.59
C CYS A 761 6.30 -12.35 -2.61
N LEU A 762 5.49 -12.11 -3.63
CA LEU A 762 4.77 -10.84 -3.83
C LEU A 762 3.34 -10.86 -3.30
N TRP A 763 2.57 -11.92 -3.59
CA TRP A 763 1.20 -12.07 -3.13
C TRP A 763 1.14 -12.54 -1.68
N GLY A 764 2.13 -13.32 -1.23
CA GLY A 764 2.30 -13.75 0.16
C GLY A 764 1.04 -14.41 0.71
N TRP A 765 0.65 -15.56 0.13
CA TRP A 765 -0.45 -16.34 0.69
C TRP A 765 -0.09 -16.95 2.06
N ASP A 766 1.20 -17.22 2.29
CA ASP A 766 1.78 -17.37 3.63
C ASP A 766 2.24 -15.99 4.18
N ASN A 767 2.37 -15.88 5.51
CA ASN A 767 2.94 -14.70 6.16
C ASN A 767 4.47 -14.66 6.10
N LEU A 768 5.15 -15.79 5.91
CA LEU A 768 6.60 -15.94 5.96
C LEU A 768 7.34 -14.94 5.03
N PRO A 769 6.99 -14.75 3.74
CA PRO A 769 7.65 -13.73 2.91
C PRO A 769 7.62 -12.33 3.55
N ARG A 770 6.49 -11.94 4.16
CA ARG A 770 6.36 -10.65 4.86
C ARG A 770 7.19 -10.61 6.14
N THR A 771 7.17 -11.67 6.95
CA THR A 771 7.93 -11.77 8.19
C THR A 771 9.45 -11.74 7.93
N VAL A 772 9.90 -12.47 6.91
CA VAL A 772 11.30 -12.47 6.46
C VAL A 772 11.67 -11.11 5.86
N LEU A 773 10.80 -10.47 5.08
CA LEU A 773 11.06 -9.12 4.54
C LEU A 773 11.23 -8.09 5.65
N MET A 774 10.39 -8.12 6.69
CA MET A 774 10.55 -7.27 7.89
C MET A 774 11.87 -7.53 8.61
N TYR A 775 12.32 -8.79 8.70
CA TYR A 775 13.62 -9.11 9.31
C TYR A 775 14.80 -8.60 8.47
N TYR A 776 14.71 -8.72 7.15
CA TYR A 776 15.72 -8.29 6.17
C TYR A 776 15.72 -6.78 5.88
N ALA A 777 14.70 -6.04 6.32
CA ALA A 777 14.67 -4.57 6.30
C ALA A 777 15.75 -3.91 7.19
N ASN A 778 16.34 -4.65 8.13
CA ASN A 778 17.43 -4.17 8.99
C ASN A 778 18.65 -5.12 9.00
N PHE A 779 18.84 -5.90 7.94
CA PHE A 779 19.93 -6.88 7.78
C PHE A 779 21.02 -6.33 6.84
N LEU A 780 22.29 -6.69 7.07
CA LEU A 780 23.38 -6.29 6.17
C LEU A 780 23.55 -7.28 5.01
N SER A 781 23.55 -6.79 3.78
CA SER A 781 23.54 -7.57 2.53
C SER A 781 22.22 -8.35 2.36
N SER A 782 21.09 -7.66 2.49
CA SER A 782 19.76 -8.27 2.38
C SER A 782 19.46 -9.03 1.08
N PRO A 783 19.96 -8.63 -0.11
CA PRO A 783 19.79 -9.39 -1.35
C PRO A 783 20.39 -10.80 -1.26
N GLU A 784 21.56 -10.93 -0.63
CA GLU A 784 22.27 -12.19 -0.36
C GLU A 784 21.57 -13.08 0.70
N GLY A 785 20.30 -12.85 1.04
CA GLY A 785 19.64 -13.62 2.11
C GLY A 785 18.10 -13.64 2.15
N TYR A 786 17.42 -12.61 1.63
CA TYR A 786 15.95 -12.56 1.64
C TYR A 786 15.33 -13.75 0.89
N PHE A 787 15.56 -13.86 -0.43
CA PHE A 787 14.97 -14.90 -1.27
C PHE A 787 15.41 -16.31 -0.83
N HIS A 788 16.69 -16.48 -0.49
CA HIS A 788 17.28 -17.70 0.08
C HIS A 788 16.53 -18.17 1.34
N THR A 789 16.29 -17.26 2.28
CA THR A 789 15.58 -17.58 3.53
C THR A 789 14.11 -17.87 3.27
N VAL A 790 13.46 -17.16 2.35
CA VAL A 790 12.06 -17.46 1.98
C VAL A 790 11.96 -18.84 1.32
N ILE A 791 12.74 -19.13 0.28
CA ILE A 791 12.61 -20.37 -0.50
C ILE A 791 12.90 -21.62 0.34
N CYS A 792 13.90 -21.55 1.23
CA CYS A 792 14.35 -22.69 2.02
C CYS A 792 13.58 -22.94 3.32
N ASN A 793 12.68 -22.05 3.72
CA ASN A 793 11.79 -22.26 4.86
C ASN A 793 10.35 -22.63 4.44
N VAL A 794 10.11 -22.89 3.15
CA VAL A 794 8.79 -23.24 2.60
C VAL A 794 8.82 -24.66 2.04
N PRO A 795 8.02 -25.61 2.59
CA PRO A 795 8.01 -27.01 2.16
C PRO A 795 7.78 -27.22 0.66
N GLU A 796 7.00 -26.35 0.04
CA GLU A 796 6.61 -26.37 -1.38
C GLU A 796 7.77 -26.02 -2.33
N PHE A 797 8.68 -25.11 -1.92
CA PHE A 797 9.75 -24.62 -2.80
C PHE A 797 11.15 -25.13 -2.48
N ARG A 798 11.41 -25.62 -1.25
CA ARG A 798 12.75 -26.10 -0.86
C ARG A 798 13.36 -27.11 -1.84
N ASN A 799 12.54 -28.04 -2.35
CA ASN A 799 12.92 -29.11 -3.29
C ASN A 799 12.96 -28.67 -4.76
N THR A 800 12.85 -27.36 -5.02
CA THR A 800 12.97 -26.78 -6.37
C THR A 800 14.28 -26.00 -6.56
N THR A 801 15.12 -25.94 -5.52
CA THR A 801 16.34 -25.12 -5.52
C THR A 801 17.52 -25.81 -6.20
N VAL A 802 18.01 -25.23 -7.30
CA VAL A 802 19.31 -25.56 -7.88
C VAL A 802 20.34 -24.62 -7.26
N ASN A 803 21.29 -25.17 -6.50
CA ASN A 803 22.25 -24.41 -5.71
C ASN A 803 23.39 -23.83 -6.57
N HIS A 804 23.06 -22.89 -7.46
CA HIS A 804 23.97 -22.20 -8.38
C HIS A 804 23.34 -20.89 -8.87
N ASP A 805 24.11 -19.81 -9.00
CA ASP A 805 23.59 -18.48 -9.38
C ASP A 805 23.64 -18.18 -10.89
N LEU A 806 24.21 -19.10 -11.68
CA LEU A 806 24.39 -19.02 -13.13
C LEU A 806 25.34 -17.89 -13.61
N HIS A 807 26.23 -17.40 -12.74
CA HIS A 807 27.22 -16.39 -13.09
C HIS A 807 28.66 -16.90 -12.94
N PHE A 808 29.52 -16.59 -13.92
CA PHE A 808 30.96 -16.58 -13.67
C PHE A 808 31.34 -15.34 -12.87
N ILE A 809 31.99 -15.51 -11.71
CA ILE A 809 32.45 -14.42 -10.86
C ILE A 809 33.89 -14.64 -10.40
N SER A 810 34.77 -13.66 -10.65
CA SER A 810 36.17 -13.67 -10.21
C SER A 810 36.31 -12.94 -8.86
N TRP A 811 36.78 -13.64 -7.83
CA TRP A 811 36.94 -13.10 -6.47
C TRP A 811 38.40 -13.13 -5.99
N ASP A 812 38.74 -12.21 -5.09
CA ASP A 812 39.90 -12.35 -4.21
C ASP A 812 39.80 -13.64 -3.36
N ASN A 813 40.93 -14.16 -2.88
CA ASN A 813 40.95 -15.19 -1.84
C ASN A 813 41.70 -14.70 -0.59
N PRO A 814 41.03 -14.50 0.57
CA PRO A 814 39.59 -14.65 0.78
C PRO A 814 38.77 -13.54 0.08
N PRO A 815 37.48 -13.78 -0.24
CA PRO A 815 36.65 -12.80 -0.96
C PRO A 815 36.54 -11.45 -0.25
N LYS A 816 36.88 -10.37 -0.97
CA LYS A 816 36.62 -8.99 -0.55
C LYS A 816 35.15 -8.60 -0.82
N GLN A 817 34.77 -7.39 -0.45
CA GLN A 817 33.39 -6.87 -0.57
C GLN A 817 32.85 -6.82 -2.01
N HIS A 818 33.72 -6.74 -3.02
CA HIS A 818 33.34 -6.68 -4.43
C HIS A 818 34.24 -7.64 -5.24
N PRO A 819 33.69 -8.34 -6.24
CA PRO A 819 34.49 -9.16 -7.15
C PRO A 819 35.41 -8.29 -8.00
N HIS A 820 36.40 -8.90 -8.64
CA HIS A 820 37.26 -8.23 -9.61
C HIS A 820 36.44 -7.75 -10.81
N PHE A 821 36.90 -6.69 -11.46
CA PHE A 821 36.45 -6.38 -12.82
C PHE A 821 37.04 -7.40 -13.78
N LEU A 822 36.19 -8.04 -14.57
CA LEU A 822 36.60 -9.03 -15.56
C LEU A 822 37.23 -8.35 -16.77
N THR A 823 38.34 -8.90 -17.26
CA THR A 823 39.10 -8.37 -18.41
C THR A 823 39.30 -9.45 -19.49
N LEU A 824 40.00 -9.11 -20.57
CA LEU A 824 40.39 -10.06 -21.62
C LEU A 824 41.15 -11.29 -21.09
N ASP A 825 41.92 -11.16 -20.00
CA ASP A 825 42.65 -12.26 -19.38
C ASP A 825 41.72 -13.31 -18.75
N ASP A 826 40.48 -12.91 -18.40
CA ASP A 826 39.46 -13.80 -17.84
C ASP A 826 38.64 -14.52 -18.91
N PHE A 827 38.76 -14.13 -20.19
CA PHE A 827 37.87 -14.60 -21.26
C PHE A 827 37.82 -16.12 -21.40
N THR A 828 38.97 -16.80 -21.36
CA THR A 828 39.01 -18.28 -21.42
C THR A 828 38.29 -18.89 -20.22
N ARG A 829 38.51 -18.36 -19.00
CA ARG A 829 37.86 -18.86 -17.78
C ARG A 829 36.34 -18.63 -17.79
N MET A 830 35.88 -17.52 -18.38
CA MET A 830 34.46 -17.26 -18.61
C MET A 830 33.84 -18.33 -19.51
N VAL A 831 34.48 -18.67 -20.64
CA VAL A 831 34.00 -19.69 -21.57
C VAL A 831 34.01 -21.09 -20.92
N ASP A 832 35.11 -21.45 -20.27
CA ASP A 832 35.30 -22.77 -19.63
C ASP A 832 34.34 -23.00 -18.45
N SER A 833 33.83 -21.93 -17.83
CA SER A 833 32.85 -22.03 -16.73
C SER A 833 31.49 -22.59 -17.16
N ASN A 834 31.19 -22.58 -18.46
CA ASN A 834 29.88 -22.90 -19.04
C ASN A 834 28.69 -22.05 -18.52
N ALA A 835 28.93 -21.02 -17.71
CA ALA A 835 27.89 -20.15 -17.18
C ALA A 835 27.23 -19.30 -18.30
N PRO A 836 25.92 -19.03 -18.23
CA PRO A 836 25.23 -18.19 -19.21
C PRO A 836 25.48 -16.68 -19.01
N PHE A 837 25.92 -16.26 -17.82
CA PHE A 837 26.22 -14.86 -17.48
C PHE A 837 27.60 -14.73 -16.80
N ALA A 838 28.16 -13.52 -16.79
CA ALA A 838 29.39 -13.22 -16.06
C ALA A 838 29.34 -11.83 -15.40
N ARG A 839 30.10 -11.67 -14.31
CA ARG A 839 30.24 -10.38 -13.59
C ARG A 839 31.54 -10.25 -12.78
N LYS A 840 32.01 -9.02 -12.52
CA LYS A 840 31.44 -7.73 -12.94
C LYS A 840 32.28 -7.12 -14.07
N PHE A 841 31.64 -6.49 -15.04
CA PHE A 841 32.33 -5.78 -16.12
C PHE A 841 32.51 -4.29 -15.83
N GLY A 842 33.57 -3.70 -16.38
CA GLY A 842 33.73 -2.25 -16.47
C GLY A 842 32.81 -1.65 -17.53
N ARG A 843 32.58 -0.34 -17.47
CA ARG A 843 31.85 0.37 -18.54
C ARG A 843 32.70 0.36 -19.81
N ASP A 844 32.13 -0.18 -20.88
CA ASP A 844 32.79 -0.32 -22.19
C ASP A 844 34.18 -0.96 -22.14
N ASP A 845 34.35 -1.99 -21.29
CA ASP A 845 35.57 -2.77 -21.25
C ASP A 845 35.77 -3.56 -22.57
N PRO A 846 36.99 -3.60 -23.15
CA PRO A 846 37.27 -4.36 -24.37
C PRO A 846 36.91 -5.85 -24.32
N VAL A 847 36.78 -6.46 -23.14
CA VAL A 847 36.29 -7.84 -23.02
C VAL A 847 34.83 -7.99 -23.47
N LEU A 848 34.01 -6.94 -23.34
CA LEU A 848 32.63 -6.94 -23.83
C LEU A 848 32.58 -7.01 -25.36
N ASP A 849 33.46 -6.28 -26.04
CA ASP A 849 33.60 -6.36 -27.50
C ASP A 849 34.07 -7.77 -27.92
N LYS A 850 34.93 -8.40 -27.11
CA LYS A 850 35.36 -9.79 -27.35
C LYS A 850 34.24 -10.82 -27.15
N ILE A 851 33.35 -10.60 -26.19
CA ILE A 851 32.15 -11.43 -25.98
C ILE A 851 31.16 -11.25 -27.13
N ASP A 852 30.91 -10.01 -27.54
CA ASP A 852 30.05 -9.66 -28.68
C ASP A 852 30.52 -10.35 -29.98
N GLU A 853 31.81 -10.28 -30.29
CA GLU A 853 32.42 -10.93 -31.44
C GLU A 853 32.40 -12.47 -31.33
N ALA A 854 32.97 -13.02 -30.26
CA ALA A 854 33.35 -14.43 -30.21
C ALA A 854 32.28 -15.38 -29.64
N LEU A 855 31.31 -14.87 -28.85
CA LEU A 855 30.28 -15.68 -28.20
C LEU A 855 28.86 -15.36 -28.69
N LEU A 856 28.58 -14.09 -29.00
CA LEU A 856 27.24 -13.62 -29.34
C LEU A 856 27.06 -13.32 -30.84
N GLY A 857 28.14 -13.24 -31.62
CA GLY A 857 28.12 -13.03 -33.07
C GLY A 857 27.46 -11.70 -33.51
N ARG A 858 27.58 -10.65 -32.70
CA ARG A 858 26.86 -9.37 -32.86
C ARG A 858 27.81 -8.18 -32.97
N ASP A 859 27.33 -7.13 -33.62
CA ASP A 859 27.91 -5.80 -33.50
C ASP A 859 27.57 -5.18 -32.12
N ARG A 860 28.45 -4.34 -31.58
CA ARG A 860 28.31 -3.68 -30.26
C ARG A 860 26.91 -3.08 -30.04
N ASP A 861 26.40 -2.33 -31.02
CA ASP A 861 25.08 -1.67 -30.97
C ASP A 861 23.96 -2.46 -31.68
N GLY A 862 24.27 -3.64 -32.22
CA GLY A 862 23.32 -4.51 -32.93
C GLY A 862 22.34 -5.23 -32.01
N PHE A 863 21.61 -6.20 -32.57
CA PHE A 863 20.91 -7.25 -31.83
C PHE A 863 21.64 -8.59 -32.06
N VAL A 864 21.44 -9.58 -31.17
CA VAL A 864 21.98 -10.93 -31.38
C VAL A 864 21.28 -11.59 -32.58
N PRO A 865 22.02 -12.08 -33.60
CA PRO A 865 21.44 -12.81 -34.73
C PRO A 865 20.64 -14.04 -34.25
N SER A 866 19.46 -14.21 -34.82
CA SER A 866 18.43 -15.17 -34.39
C SER A 866 17.35 -15.25 -35.47
N ALA A 867 16.42 -16.20 -35.40
CA ALA A 867 15.37 -16.35 -36.42
C ALA A 867 14.51 -15.08 -36.59
N TRP A 868 14.20 -14.38 -35.49
CA TRP A 868 13.46 -13.12 -35.54
C TRP A 868 14.32 -11.93 -36.00
N CYS A 869 15.62 -11.91 -35.71
CA CYS A 869 16.49 -10.78 -36.02
C CYS A 869 17.05 -10.82 -37.46
N ASP A 870 17.33 -11.99 -38.02
CA ASP A 870 17.82 -12.08 -39.40
C ASP A 870 16.76 -11.65 -40.43
N ALA A 871 15.47 -11.77 -40.08
CA ALA A 871 14.36 -11.21 -40.85
C ALA A 871 14.44 -9.67 -41.00
N MET A 872 15.20 -8.95 -40.16
CA MET A 872 15.49 -7.52 -40.35
C MET A 872 16.54 -7.26 -41.43
N LYS A 873 17.48 -8.20 -41.64
CA LYS A 873 18.56 -8.05 -42.64
C LYS A 873 18.07 -8.36 -44.05
N THR A 874 17.10 -9.25 -44.20
CA THR A 874 16.50 -9.65 -45.47
C THR A 874 15.35 -8.73 -45.88
N ASN A 875 15.60 -7.43 -46.13
CA ASN A 875 14.50 -6.53 -46.51
C ASN A 875 14.80 -5.55 -47.65
N THR A 876 14.69 -6.07 -48.87
CA THR A 876 14.32 -5.27 -50.05
C THR A 876 12.82 -4.95 -50.01
N SER A 877 12.49 -3.66 -49.87
CA SER A 877 11.24 -2.98 -50.29
C SER A 877 9.85 -3.39 -49.76
N ASP A 878 9.62 -4.56 -49.15
CA ASP A 878 8.28 -4.95 -48.63
C ASP A 878 8.28 -5.15 -47.09
N ASP A 879 7.14 -4.91 -46.42
CA ASP A 879 7.00 -4.97 -44.95
C ASP A 879 7.25 -6.40 -44.42
N PRO A 880 8.24 -6.63 -43.52
CA PRO A 880 8.58 -7.97 -43.09
C PRO A 880 7.54 -8.46 -42.08
N HIS A 881 6.66 -9.35 -42.55
CA HIS A 881 5.68 -10.02 -41.69
C HIS A 881 6.37 -10.93 -40.66
N TYR A 882 6.69 -10.39 -39.49
CA TYR A 882 7.02 -11.20 -38.30
C TYR A 882 5.84 -12.11 -37.98
N THR A 883 5.98 -13.39 -38.30
CA THR A 883 5.01 -14.42 -37.92
C THR A 883 5.31 -14.92 -36.51
N VAL A 884 4.30 -15.50 -35.85
CA VAL A 884 4.49 -16.19 -34.56
C VAL A 884 5.50 -17.33 -34.67
N GLN A 885 5.65 -17.94 -35.86
CA GLN A 885 6.66 -18.97 -36.13
C GLN A 885 8.08 -18.40 -36.03
N THR A 886 8.39 -17.27 -36.67
CA THR A 886 9.71 -16.61 -36.59
C THR A 886 10.12 -16.14 -35.18
N VAL A 887 9.18 -16.01 -34.24
CA VAL A 887 9.46 -15.65 -32.83
C VAL A 887 9.57 -16.89 -31.92
N THR A 888 9.22 -18.08 -32.41
CA THR A 888 9.27 -19.35 -31.67
C THR A 888 10.30 -20.34 -32.24
N GLU A 889 10.84 -20.08 -33.43
CA GLU A 889 12.01 -20.77 -33.98
C GLU A 889 13.28 -20.31 -33.23
N LEU A 890 13.97 -21.26 -32.58
CA LEU A 890 15.24 -21.03 -31.89
C LEU A 890 16.41 -21.60 -32.70
N ARG A 891 17.53 -20.89 -32.73
CA ARG A 891 18.78 -21.33 -33.37
C ARG A 891 19.90 -21.57 -32.35
N PRO A 892 19.87 -22.69 -31.61
CA PRO A 892 20.91 -23.01 -30.63
C PRO A 892 22.27 -23.21 -31.32
N GLY A 893 23.31 -22.65 -30.71
CA GLY A 893 24.70 -22.77 -31.14
C GLY A 893 25.57 -23.48 -30.10
N ALA A 894 26.85 -23.10 -30.04
CA ALA A 894 27.78 -23.66 -29.07
C ALA A 894 27.47 -23.24 -27.61
N GLY A 895 26.72 -22.15 -27.40
CA GLY A 895 26.30 -21.71 -26.07
C GLY A 895 25.33 -22.70 -25.41
N ALA A 896 24.39 -23.25 -26.18
CA ALA A 896 23.44 -24.26 -25.71
C ALA A 896 24.16 -25.53 -25.24
N GLN A 897 25.21 -25.94 -25.95
CA GLN A 897 26.00 -27.12 -25.57
C GLN A 897 26.74 -26.90 -24.25
N ARG A 898 27.36 -25.72 -24.05
CA ARG A 898 28.00 -25.33 -22.79
C ARG A 898 26.98 -25.31 -21.64
N LEU A 899 25.89 -24.57 -21.80
CA LEU A 899 24.87 -24.46 -20.76
C LEU A 899 24.26 -25.82 -20.44
N ASN A 900 23.97 -26.66 -21.44
CA ASN A 900 23.44 -28.00 -21.20
C ASN A 900 24.43 -28.89 -20.43
N ALA A 901 25.74 -28.76 -20.66
CA ALA A 901 26.75 -29.46 -19.87
C ALA A 901 26.73 -29.01 -18.40
N LEU A 902 26.70 -27.69 -18.13
CA LEU A 902 26.57 -27.15 -16.77
C LEU A 902 25.28 -27.61 -16.08
N ILE A 903 24.14 -27.50 -16.76
CA ILE A 903 22.84 -27.91 -16.20
C ILE A 903 22.80 -29.41 -15.95
N THR A 904 23.37 -30.22 -16.84
CA THR A 904 23.47 -31.68 -16.64
C THR A 904 24.33 -31.99 -15.43
N ASP A 905 25.49 -31.35 -15.26
CA ASP A 905 26.35 -31.53 -14.08
C ASP A 905 25.62 -31.13 -12.79
N LEU A 906 24.99 -29.96 -12.75
CA LEU A 906 24.23 -29.47 -11.60
C LEU A 906 23.08 -30.41 -11.19
N LEU A 907 22.35 -30.98 -12.15
CA LEU A 907 21.20 -31.87 -11.89
C LEU A 907 21.58 -33.35 -11.71
N SER A 908 22.75 -33.79 -12.19
CA SER A 908 23.22 -35.18 -12.08
C SER A 908 24.25 -35.42 -10.98
N ALA A 909 24.79 -34.36 -10.37
CA ALA A 909 25.76 -34.48 -9.30
C ALA A 909 25.21 -35.32 -8.13
N ASP A 910 26.00 -36.30 -7.67
CA ASP A 910 25.66 -37.14 -6.52
C ASP A 910 25.15 -36.28 -5.34
N GLY A 911 23.99 -36.66 -4.81
CA GLY A 911 23.30 -35.91 -3.77
C GLY A 911 22.65 -34.61 -4.25
N PHE A 912 22.21 -34.47 -5.51
CA PHE A 912 21.38 -33.34 -5.95
C PHE A 912 20.17 -33.12 -5.02
N ASP A 913 19.44 -34.21 -4.73
CA ASP A 913 18.33 -34.20 -3.77
C ASP A 913 18.76 -33.75 -2.36
N GLU A 914 19.99 -34.09 -1.96
CA GLU A 914 20.58 -33.73 -0.66
C GLU A 914 21.07 -32.27 -0.58
N LYS A 915 21.29 -31.60 -1.73
CA LYS A 915 21.77 -30.21 -1.83
C LYS A 915 20.68 -29.15 -1.70
N HIS A 916 19.41 -29.56 -1.64
CA HIS A 916 18.28 -28.68 -1.41
C HIS A 916 18.28 -28.11 0.01
N CYS A 917 18.45 -26.79 0.11
CA CYS A 917 18.24 -26.02 1.34
C CYS A 917 18.92 -26.58 2.62
N ILE A 918 20.18 -27.00 2.50
CA ILE A 918 21.04 -27.49 3.60
C ILE A 918 21.21 -26.42 4.68
#